data_AF-A0A7W0JIG7-F1
#
_entry.id   AF-A0A7W0JIG7-F1
#
_cell.length_a   1.000
_cell.length_b   1.000
_cell.length_c   1.000
_cell.angle_alpha   90.00
_cell.angle_beta   90.00
_cell.angle_gamma   90.00
#
_symmetry.space_group_name_H-M   'P 1'
#
loop_
_entity.id
_entity.type
_entity.pdbx_description
1 polymer ?
#
loop_
_entity_poly.entity_id
_entity_poly.type
_entity_poly.pdbx_seq_one_letter_code
_entity_poly.pdbx_strand_id
1 'polypeptide(L)'
;MNPMNINRQWHKTLLFFGVVVLMSLALAGSAHAQATAVEPTPAPSEDTQAVIVPEPTPATANCERTIKADVVAFDQVITYNRLGAVNPAGMMYALRRDVKAVDTTRGLVAGNVTLKPYKRPRPLALRMNAGDCLEVTFQNLLDPNRADDNQPATRTAAVHVVGLQLVGSIQSDGSNVGKNTSSLVGPGGSATYTFYAEREGNHLLYSTAATTGGEGNGGSLAMGLFGAVNVERRGAQWFRSQVTAAEIALATKKDAAGVALKTGGNHPVINYDAVYPSGQSRTAGTPILRMLDASNNIIHSDLNAIITGSSPSDASLKGRFPAGTYRANLTEPDRDQPFREFTVIYHDEIKAVQAFDEFDEEKNPILAHTLHSVRDAFAINYGTGGIGAEILANRFGVGPMAKCNDCLYEEFFLSAWAVGDPAQLVDVPANAKDSLGNLRKGAKATKVLFPDDPSNVHHSYMNDHVKMRVVHAGPSEHHIHHLHAHQWLHTPDSDNSSYLDSQALGPSYAFTTEIAHGGSGNRNKTAGDSIFHCHFYPHFAQGMWELWRTHDAFEAGTALTTAGIPTSTSRKLPDGEIAAGTPIPALIPLPGLALPPMPDTTFQGFPFYIPGVAGHRPPHPPLDTVDDGGLPRHVIVGGVVAHHEEQLPAFDLNKARLDFDKTLITAQANAVPEAGTATEQAAMAFHALRTHASYTSDGSATLPSGLAANFITNGRPAVKGAPFADPCVNDTGAAAGVARTYKAANIQLDMKLNKAGWHFPQSRISVLWDDVTPTLNGTRTPEPLFFRANTNDCVTFYHTNLVPRVYVQDDFQVRTPTDVMGQHIHLVKFDVLASDGAGNGWNYEDGTFSPEEVIERIHAIRKFNNCVGVASGDTRDGTFTCPVARAHPTLKTLGAQTTVQRWYVDDVLNNGRVDRTLRTVFTHDHFGPSTHQQAGLYAGLVVEPAGSKWRNPETGVTFGGAGVAARADGG
;
A
#
# COMPACT_ATOMS: atom_id res chain seq x y z
N MET A 1 16.69 16.32 53.82
CA MET A 1 15.97 17.50 54.34
C MET A 1 15.28 18.17 53.17
N ASN A 2 14.01 18.51 53.32
CA ASN A 2 13.24 19.43 52.46
C ASN A 2 13.13 20.77 53.24
N PRO A 3 12.55 21.88 52.71
CA PRO A 3 12.01 22.13 51.36
C PRO A 3 12.37 23.52 50.77
N MET A 4 11.94 23.82 49.53
CA MET A 4 10.95 24.89 49.31
C MET A 4 10.39 24.93 47.86
N ASN A 5 9.05 24.90 47.78
CA ASN A 5 8.24 25.24 46.60
C ASN A 5 8.10 26.77 46.47
N ILE A 6 7.73 27.28 45.28
CA ILE A 6 6.49 28.08 45.10
C ILE A 6 6.10 28.27 43.61
N ASN A 7 4.78 28.27 43.38
CA ASN A 7 4.08 28.25 42.10
C ASN A 7 4.32 29.43 41.13
N ARG A 8 4.13 29.14 39.83
CA ARG A 8 3.66 30.11 38.83
C ARG A 8 2.14 30.26 38.88
N GLN A 9 1.62 31.48 38.84
CA GLN A 9 0.32 31.82 38.28
C GLN A 9 0.40 33.19 37.61
N TRP A 10 -0.03 33.30 36.36
CA TRP A 10 -0.39 34.58 35.73
C TRP A 10 -1.55 34.37 34.75
N HIS A 11 -2.48 35.32 34.74
CA HIS A 11 -3.62 35.38 33.82
C HIS A 11 -3.50 36.63 32.92
N LYS A 12 -3.85 36.45 31.64
CA LYS A 12 -4.46 37.38 30.66
C LYS A 12 -4.42 38.90 30.94
N THR A 13 -4.07 39.71 29.92
CA THR A 13 -5.02 40.54 29.12
C THR A 13 -4.31 41.32 27.99
N LEU A 14 -5.02 41.62 26.89
CA LEU A 14 -4.57 42.25 25.63
C LEU A 14 -4.42 43.80 25.72
N LEU A 15 -3.68 44.43 24.77
CA LEU A 15 -4.25 45.22 23.63
C LEU A 15 -3.22 46.03 22.79
N PHE A 16 -3.36 45.93 21.46
CA PHE A 16 -3.09 46.89 20.35
C PHE A 16 -2.23 48.18 20.53
N PHE A 17 -1.26 48.40 19.61
CA PHE A 17 -1.37 49.28 18.40
C PHE A 17 -0.08 49.18 17.54
N GLY A 18 0.01 49.80 16.35
CA GLY A 18 1.16 49.62 15.41
C GLY A 18 1.65 50.87 14.65
N VAL A 19 2.33 50.66 13.50
CA VAL A 19 2.74 51.60 12.41
C VAL A 19 4.19 52.16 12.38
N VAL A 20 4.99 51.62 11.44
CA VAL A 20 5.91 52.23 10.42
C VAL A 20 6.83 53.45 10.73
N VAL A 21 8.15 53.33 10.40
CA VAL A 21 9.04 54.37 9.80
C VAL A 21 10.11 53.73 8.85
N LEU A 22 10.60 54.47 7.85
CA LEU A 22 11.52 54.08 6.73
C LEU A 22 12.99 54.55 6.86
N MET A 23 13.91 53.86 6.11
CA MET A 23 15.18 54.33 5.45
C MET A 23 16.32 54.90 6.35
N SER A 24 17.63 54.89 6.00
CA SER A 24 18.31 55.10 4.69
C SER A 24 19.73 54.46 4.56
N LEU A 25 20.29 54.52 3.33
CA LEU A 25 21.55 53.93 2.78
C LEU A 25 22.91 54.45 3.32
N ALA A 26 24.00 53.66 3.11
CA ALA A 26 25.24 53.99 2.34
C ALA A 26 26.49 53.14 2.77
N LEU A 27 27.60 52.94 2.02
CA LEU A 27 27.86 52.62 0.59
C LEU A 27 29.39 52.37 0.37
N ALA A 28 29.82 51.21 -0.17
CA ALA A 28 31.12 50.90 -0.84
C ALA A 28 31.13 49.38 -1.20
N GLY A 29 31.59 48.83 -2.34
CA GLY A 29 32.43 49.31 -3.44
C GLY A 29 33.87 48.80 -3.29
N SER A 30 34.51 48.01 -4.16
CA SER A 30 34.13 47.28 -5.41
C SER A 30 35.13 46.08 -5.56
N ALA A 31 35.25 45.24 -6.59
CA ALA A 31 34.71 45.08 -7.95
C ALA A 31 34.89 43.60 -8.42
N HIS A 32 34.43 43.22 -9.62
CA HIS A 32 34.90 42.03 -10.38
C HIS A 32 34.79 42.27 -11.90
N ALA A 33 35.61 41.57 -12.69
CA ALA A 33 35.84 41.85 -14.12
C ALA A 33 34.86 41.14 -15.08
N GLN A 34 34.77 41.65 -16.31
CA GLN A 34 33.84 41.22 -17.36
C GLN A 34 34.26 39.92 -18.06
N ALA A 35 33.26 39.13 -18.45
CA ALA A 35 33.32 38.22 -19.60
C ALA A 35 32.09 38.47 -20.48
N THR A 36 32.26 38.37 -21.80
CA THR A 36 31.31 38.88 -22.81
C THR A 36 30.09 37.99 -23.03
N ALA A 37 28.89 38.58 -22.99
CA ALA A 37 27.65 37.93 -23.41
C ALA A 37 27.41 38.10 -24.92
N VAL A 38 26.81 37.08 -25.55
CA VAL A 38 26.30 37.13 -26.93
C VAL A 38 24.81 37.50 -26.89
N GLU A 39 24.40 38.45 -27.73
CA GLU A 39 22.99 38.88 -27.79
C GLU A 39 22.06 37.80 -28.37
N PRO A 40 20.88 37.56 -27.78
CA PRO A 40 19.83 36.78 -28.41
C PRO A 40 19.04 37.63 -29.41
N THR A 41 18.75 37.05 -30.58
CA THR A 41 17.87 37.66 -31.60
C THR A 41 16.43 37.84 -31.09
N PRO A 42 15.74 38.94 -31.47
CA PRO A 42 14.37 39.20 -31.01
C PRO A 42 13.35 38.24 -31.63
N ALA A 43 12.35 37.84 -30.84
CA ALA A 43 11.20 37.09 -31.29
C ALA A 43 10.25 37.94 -32.16
N PRO A 44 9.45 37.34 -33.06
CA PRO A 44 8.47 38.07 -33.86
C PRO A 44 7.31 38.59 -32.99
N SER A 45 6.76 39.75 -33.39
CA SER A 45 5.67 40.42 -32.68
C SER A 45 4.30 39.78 -32.98
N GLU A 46 3.70 39.14 -31.99
CA GLU A 46 2.24 38.90 -31.98
C GLU A 46 1.53 40.11 -31.35
N ASP A 47 1.12 41.06 -32.20
CA ASP A 47 0.15 42.09 -31.82
C ASP A 47 -1.26 41.65 -32.28
N THR A 48 -1.80 40.65 -31.58
CA THR A 48 -3.21 40.26 -31.69
C THR A 48 -3.96 40.85 -30.51
N GLN A 49 -4.84 41.82 -30.80
CA GLN A 49 -5.69 42.46 -29.80
C GLN A 49 -6.44 41.39 -29.00
N ALA A 50 -6.26 41.41 -27.67
CA ALA A 50 -6.95 40.50 -26.78
C ALA A 50 -8.46 40.67 -26.92
N VAL A 51 -9.11 39.71 -27.59
CA VAL A 51 -10.56 39.63 -27.65
C VAL A 51 -11.03 39.37 -26.23
N ILE A 52 -11.68 40.36 -25.62
CA ILE A 52 -12.39 40.17 -24.36
C ILE A 52 -13.54 39.22 -24.67
N VAL A 53 -13.32 37.93 -24.45
CA VAL A 53 -14.37 36.93 -24.43
C VAL A 53 -15.37 37.38 -23.35
N PRO A 54 -16.67 37.51 -23.65
CA PRO A 54 -17.67 37.79 -22.64
C PRO A 54 -17.55 36.79 -21.49
N GLU A 55 -17.82 37.20 -20.25
CA GLU A 55 -17.99 36.23 -19.17
C GLU A 55 -18.97 35.14 -19.63
N PRO A 56 -18.58 33.85 -19.58
CA PRO A 56 -19.49 32.80 -19.98
C PRO A 56 -20.69 32.84 -19.04
N THR A 57 -21.86 33.17 -19.59
CA THR A 57 -23.12 33.12 -18.84
C THR A 57 -23.19 31.78 -18.13
N PRO A 58 -23.32 31.73 -16.79
CA PRO A 58 -23.28 30.46 -16.06
C PRO A 58 -24.32 29.51 -16.64
N ALA A 59 -23.86 28.43 -17.26
CA ALA A 59 -24.76 27.40 -17.77
C ALA A 59 -25.50 26.82 -16.56
N THR A 60 -26.83 26.92 -16.55
CA THR A 60 -27.64 26.31 -15.49
C THR A 60 -27.35 24.81 -15.50
N ALA A 61 -26.90 24.29 -14.36
CA ALA A 61 -26.60 22.87 -14.18
C ALA A 61 -27.85 22.02 -14.46
N ASN A 62 -27.94 21.49 -15.68
CA ASN A 62 -29.05 20.66 -16.12
C ASN A 62 -28.74 19.20 -15.78
N CYS A 63 -29.43 18.67 -14.77
CA CYS A 63 -29.33 17.27 -14.38
C CYS A 63 -29.85 16.35 -15.49
N GLU A 64 -29.00 15.49 -16.08
CA GLU A 64 -29.48 14.45 -17.00
C GLU A 64 -30.25 13.36 -16.25
N ARG A 65 -29.80 13.04 -15.03
CA ARG A 65 -30.49 12.17 -14.07
C ARG A 65 -30.28 12.70 -12.66
N THR A 66 -31.19 12.37 -11.75
CA THR A 66 -30.98 12.53 -10.30
C THR A 66 -30.65 11.17 -9.69
N ILE A 67 -29.41 11.04 -9.22
CA ILE A 67 -28.95 9.95 -8.36
C ILE A 67 -29.27 10.34 -6.91
N LYS A 68 -29.72 9.38 -6.10
CA LYS A 68 -30.21 9.65 -4.74
C LYS A 68 -29.42 8.88 -3.69
N ALA A 69 -29.05 9.55 -2.60
CA ALA A 69 -28.43 8.92 -1.44
C ALA A 69 -29.18 9.31 -0.16
N ASP A 70 -29.65 8.31 0.58
CA ASP A 70 -30.21 8.49 1.93
C ASP A 70 -29.08 8.23 2.94
N VAL A 71 -28.54 9.29 3.53
CA VAL A 71 -27.29 9.31 4.30
C VAL A 71 -27.54 9.76 5.74
N VAL A 72 -26.88 9.10 6.68
CA VAL A 72 -26.89 9.46 8.09
C VAL A 72 -25.48 9.72 8.61
N ALA A 73 -25.32 10.70 9.49
CA ALA A 73 -24.15 10.85 10.36
C ALA A 73 -24.48 10.33 11.76
N PHE A 74 -23.59 9.53 12.37
CA PHE A 74 -23.83 8.93 13.68
C PHE A 74 -22.52 8.56 14.37
N ASP A 75 -22.58 8.37 15.69
CA ASP A 75 -21.47 7.88 16.51
C ASP A 75 -21.28 6.37 16.32
N GLN A 76 -20.03 5.95 16.08
CA GLN A 76 -19.68 4.57 15.82
C GLN A 76 -18.25 4.31 16.31
N VAL A 77 -18.08 3.26 17.11
CA VAL A 77 -16.75 2.76 17.47
C VAL A 77 -16.05 2.29 16.19
N ILE A 78 -14.87 2.86 15.91
CA ILE A 78 -14.02 2.50 14.77
C ILE A 78 -12.86 1.66 15.34
N THR A 79 -12.92 0.34 15.18
CA THR A 79 -11.75 -0.53 15.41
C THR A 79 -10.84 -0.43 14.20
N TYR A 80 -9.58 -0.07 14.44
CA TYR A 80 -8.61 0.16 13.36
C TYR A 80 -7.86 -1.11 12.93
N ASN A 81 -7.51 -1.98 13.89
CA ASN A 81 -6.71 -3.18 13.62
C ASN A 81 -6.95 -4.33 14.63
N ARG A 82 -6.40 -5.51 14.31
CA ARG A 82 -6.44 -6.71 15.16
C ARG A 82 -5.61 -6.61 16.45
N LEU A 83 -4.69 -5.65 16.54
CA LEU A 83 -3.84 -5.50 17.72
C LEU A 83 -4.65 -4.89 18.87
N GLY A 84 -5.56 -3.99 18.53
CA GLY A 84 -6.61 -3.47 19.41
C GLY A 84 -6.70 -1.95 19.44
N ALA A 85 -6.08 -1.24 18.49
CA ALA A 85 -6.25 0.21 18.36
C ALA A 85 -7.68 0.56 17.94
N VAL A 86 -8.27 1.58 18.57
CA VAL A 86 -9.69 1.88 18.44
C VAL A 86 -9.99 3.36 18.69
N ASN A 87 -10.93 3.94 17.94
CA ASN A 87 -11.61 5.18 18.30
C ASN A 87 -12.97 4.84 18.95
N PRO A 88 -13.11 4.92 20.29
CA PRO A 88 -14.38 4.66 20.97
C PRO A 88 -15.42 5.77 20.73
N ALA A 89 -14.98 6.96 20.35
CA ALA A 89 -15.79 8.14 20.12
C ALA A 89 -15.87 8.54 18.62
N GLY A 90 -15.65 7.56 17.73
CA GLY A 90 -15.67 7.78 16.28
C GLY A 90 -17.02 8.29 15.78
N MET A 91 -16.99 9.04 14.70
CA MET A 91 -18.14 9.61 14.00
C MET A 91 -18.03 9.20 12.54
N MET A 92 -19.13 8.77 11.89
CA MET A 92 -19.06 8.40 10.47
C MET A 92 -20.35 8.68 9.71
N TYR A 93 -20.23 8.72 8.38
CA TYR A 93 -21.37 8.63 7.48
C TYR A 93 -21.66 7.18 7.08
N ALA A 94 -22.94 6.85 6.89
CA ALA A 94 -23.36 5.64 6.21
C ALA A 94 -24.66 5.87 5.43
N LEU A 95 -24.99 4.98 4.50
CA LEU A 95 -26.35 4.92 3.95
C LEU A 95 -27.33 4.54 5.07
N ARG A 96 -28.48 5.21 5.18
CA ARG A 96 -29.51 4.93 6.20
C ARG A 96 -29.93 3.46 6.25
N ARG A 97 -29.97 2.81 5.09
CA ARG A 97 -30.30 1.39 4.93
C ARG A 97 -29.29 0.44 5.58
N ASP A 98 -28.08 0.89 5.89
CA ASP A 98 -26.97 0.07 6.41
C ASP A 98 -26.77 0.23 7.93
N VAL A 99 -27.51 1.15 8.57
CA VAL A 99 -27.57 1.29 10.04
C VAL A 99 -28.81 0.61 10.65
N LYS A 100 -28.81 0.48 11.97
CA LYS A 100 -29.94 0.04 12.80
C LYS A 100 -29.97 0.85 14.11
N ALA A 101 -31.10 0.78 14.80
CA ALA A 101 -31.20 1.28 16.17
C ALA A 101 -30.34 0.42 17.13
N VAL A 102 -29.75 1.04 18.16
CA VAL A 102 -29.07 0.32 19.25
C VAL A 102 -30.13 -0.31 20.16
N ASP A 103 -30.99 0.53 20.74
CA ASP A 103 -32.24 0.12 21.38
C ASP A 103 -33.38 0.18 20.36
N THR A 104 -33.95 -0.98 20.02
CA THR A 104 -35.04 -1.09 19.04
C THR A 104 -36.34 -0.43 19.49
N THR A 105 -36.56 -0.20 20.79
CA THR A 105 -37.76 0.43 21.33
C THR A 105 -37.78 1.94 21.10
N ARG A 106 -36.61 2.57 21.07
CA ARG A 106 -36.42 4.01 20.77
C ARG A 106 -36.44 4.33 19.26
N GLY A 107 -36.30 3.31 18.41
CA GLY A 107 -36.21 3.49 16.96
C GLY A 107 -34.93 4.20 16.51
N LEU A 108 -34.87 4.56 15.22
CA LEU A 108 -33.69 5.18 14.62
C LEU A 108 -33.68 6.70 14.89
N VAL A 109 -33.15 7.09 16.05
CA VAL A 109 -33.09 8.48 16.56
C VAL A 109 -31.66 8.85 16.96
N ALA A 110 -31.40 10.15 17.12
CA ALA A 110 -30.10 10.68 17.53
C ALA A 110 -29.57 10.02 18.82
N GLY A 111 -28.29 9.65 18.84
CA GLY A 111 -27.66 8.92 19.96
C GLY A 111 -28.17 7.49 20.16
N ASN A 112 -28.82 6.88 19.16
CA ASN A 112 -29.34 5.51 19.23
C ASN A 112 -29.12 4.73 17.93
N VAL A 113 -27.95 4.87 17.30
CA VAL A 113 -27.65 4.31 15.97
C VAL A 113 -26.34 3.53 16.01
N THR A 114 -26.26 2.45 15.23
CA THR A 114 -25.02 1.71 14.95
C THR A 114 -25.11 1.03 13.59
N LEU A 115 -23.98 0.63 13.01
CA LEU A 115 -23.97 -0.18 11.79
C LEU A 115 -24.69 -1.52 11.98
N LYS A 116 -25.22 -2.07 10.89
CA LYS A 116 -25.67 -3.47 10.86
C LYS A 116 -24.46 -4.41 11.02
N PRO A 117 -24.57 -5.55 11.72
CA PRO A 117 -23.41 -6.39 12.07
C PRO A 117 -22.59 -6.96 10.90
N TYR A 118 -23.12 -6.90 9.67
CA TYR A 118 -22.43 -7.33 8.45
C TYR A 118 -21.73 -6.19 7.69
N LYS A 119 -21.76 -4.95 8.20
CA LYS A 119 -21.14 -3.78 7.57
C LYS A 119 -19.92 -3.34 8.37
N ARG A 120 -18.74 -3.37 7.75
CA ARG A 120 -17.51 -2.83 8.31
C ARG A 120 -17.62 -1.29 8.42
N PRO A 121 -17.11 -0.68 9.50
CA PRO A 121 -16.86 0.77 9.52
C PRO A 121 -15.84 1.13 8.43
N ARG A 122 -16.27 1.88 7.42
CA ARG A 122 -15.46 2.43 6.32
C ARG A 122 -15.96 3.84 5.99
N PRO A 123 -15.14 4.72 5.40
CA PRO A 123 -15.61 5.99 4.86
C PRO A 123 -16.71 5.79 3.81
N LEU A 124 -17.64 6.73 3.68
CA LEU A 124 -18.74 6.61 2.72
C LEU A 124 -18.24 6.90 1.29
N ALA A 125 -18.27 5.91 0.40
CA ALA A 125 -18.05 6.12 -1.03
C ALA A 125 -19.39 6.21 -1.79
N LEU A 126 -19.71 7.39 -2.32
CA LEU A 126 -20.84 7.63 -3.23
C LEU A 126 -20.36 7.73 -4.68
N ARG A 127 -21.25 7.45 -5.63
CA ARG A 127 -20.95 7.46 -7.07
C ARG A 127 -22.04 8.18 -7.86
N MET A 128 -21.64 8.90 -8.90
CA MET A 128 -22.51 9.54 -9.88
C MET A 128 -21.79 9.62 -11.23
N ASN A 129 -22.49 9.79 -12.35
CA ASN A 129 -21.82 10.06 -13.63
C ASN A 129 -21.72 11.58 -13.86
N ALA A 130 -20.74 12.02 -14.65
CA ALA A 130 -20.68 13.38 -15.16
C ALA A 130 -22.01 13.72 -15.88
N GLY A 131 -22.57 14.90 -15.61
CA GLY A 131 -23.89 15.38 -16.01
C GLY A 131 -25.08 14.88 -15.18
N ASP A 132 -24.90 13.93 -14.26
CA ASP A 132 -25.92 13.65 -13.25
C ASP A 132 -25.93 14.76 -12.17
N CYS A 133 -27.02 14.80 -11.41
CA CYS A 133 -27.06 15.43 -10.09
C CYS A 133 -27.15 14.37 -8.99
N LEU A 134 -26.45 14.58 -7.88
CA LEU A 134 -26.54 13.77 -6.66
C LEU A 134 -27.37 14.51 -5.61
N GLU A 135 -28.53 13.95 -5.28
CA GLU A 135 -29.44 14.40 -4.23
C GLU A 135 -29.18 13.57 -2.95
N VAL A 136 -28.53 14.19 -1.97
CA VAL A 136 -28.25 13.59 -0.66
C VAL A 136 -29.34 14.02 0.32
N THR A 137 -30.26 13.10 0.64
CA THR A 137 -31.16 13.24 1.79
C THR A 137 -30.36 12.88 3.04
N PHE A 138 -30.06 13.89 3.87
CA PHE A 138 -29.20 13.75 5.04
C PHE A 138 -30.02 13.84 6.34
N GLN A 139 -29.77 12.93 7.29
CA GLN A 139 -30.20 13.09 8.68
C GLN A 139 -29.00 13.03 9.64
N ASN A 140 -28.89 14.03 10.52
CA ASN A 140 -27.92 13.99 11.60
C ASN A 140 -28.48 13.14 12.75
N LEU A 141 -27.81 12.03 13.08
CA LEU A 141 -28.17 11.10 14.17
C LEU A 141 -27.05 10.94 15.21
N LEU A 142 -26.06 11.85 15.22
CA LEU A 142 -25.07 11.98 16.29
C LEU A 142 -25.77 12.15 17.65
N ASP A 143 -25.17 11.62 18.72
CA ASP A 143 -25.63 11.91 20.07
C ASP A 143 -25.53 13.42 20.36
N PRO A 144 -26.58 14.07 20.89
CA PRO A 144 -26.52 15.46 21.34
C PRO A 144 -25.46 15.74 22.41
N ASN A 145 -25.01 14.70 23.12
CA ASN A 145 -23.94 14.76 24.11
C ASN A 145 -22.67 14.17 23.50
N ARG A 146 -21.53 14.86 23.66
CA ARG A 146 -20.24 14.30 23.25
C ARG A 146 -19.82 13.16 24.19
N ALA A 147 -19.18 12.13 23.66
CA ALA A 147 -18.68 10.99 24.42
C ALA A 147 -17.46 11.35 25.28
N ASP A 148 -16.58 12.21 24.76
CA ASP A 148 -15.36 12.71 25.39
C ASP A 148 -15.00 14.12 24.90
N ASP A 149 -13.85 14.64 25.30
CA ASP A 149 -13.35 15.96 24.86
C ASP A 149 -12.56 15.92 23.53
N ASN A 150 -12.34 14.74 22.93
CA ASN A 150 -11.79 14.62 21.58
C ASN A 150 -12.85 14.96 20.52
N GLN A 151 -14.11 14.58 20.78
CA GLN A 151 -15.22 14.95 19.93
C GLN A 151 -15.47 16.47 19.90
N PRO A 152 -15.84 17.04 18.73
CA PRO A 152 -16.27 18.42 18.65
C PRO A 152 -17.38 18.77 19.63
N ALA A 153 -17.25 19.92 20.30
CA ALA A 153 -18.22 20.40 21.27
C ALA A 153 -19.60 20.70 20.65
N THR A 154 -19.65 21.03 19.36
CA THR A 154 -20.91 21.03 18.61
C THR A 154 -21.17 19.65 18.00
N ARG A 155 -22.43 19.20 18.08
CA ARG A 155 -22.91 17.95 17.48
C ARG A 155 -23.69 18.19 16.18
N THR A 156 -23.60 19.41 15.64
CA THR A 156 -24.07 19.72 14.29
C THR A 156 -23.24 19.00 13.25
N ALA A 157 -23.88 18.56 12.17
CA ALA A 157 -23.23 17.94 11.01
C ALA A 157 -23.87 18.46 9.72
N ALA A 158 -23.27 18.12 8.58
CA ALA A 158 -23.73 18.51 7.25
C ALA A 158 -23.11 17.56 6.21
N VAL A 159 -23.44 17.74 4.94
CA VAL A 159 -22.71 17.11 3.82
C VAL A 159 -22.21 18.21 2.90
N HIS A 160 -20.90 18.38 2.80
CA HIS A 160 -20.23 19.25 1.85
C HIS A 160 -19.35 18.38 0.93
N VAL A 161 -19.31 18.68 -0.37
CA VAL A 161 -18.51 17.93 -1.34
C VAL A 161 -17.61 18.88 -2.14
N VAL A 162 -16.30 18.75 -1.95
CA VAL A 162 -15.31 19.69 -2.48
C VAL A 162 -15.23 19.62 -4.00
N GLY A 163 -15.47 20.75 -4.67
CA GLY A 163 -15.29 20.88 -6.13
C GLY A 163 -16.45 20.38 -6.99
N LEU A 164 -17.58 19.96 -6.41
CA LEU A 164 -18.83 19.79 -7.15
C LEU A 164 -19.64 21.11 -7.16
N GLN A 165 -20.48 21.29 -8.18
CA GLN A 165 -21.29 22.49 -8.32
C GLN A 165 -22.60 22.35 -7.51
N LEU A 166 -23.04 23.42 -6.84
CA LEU A 166 -24.30 23.42 -6.10
C LEU A 166 -25.51 23.60 -7.03
N VAL A 167 -26.55 22.81 -6.81
CA VAL A 167 -27.80 22.90 -7.58
C VAL A 167 -28.89 23.60 -6.76
N GLY A 168 -29.59 24.54 -7.41
CA GLY A 168 -30.80 25.20 -6.90
C GLY A 168 -30.55 26.31 -5.87
N SER A 169 -29.80 26.04 -4.79
CA SER A 169 -29.63 26.99 -3.69
C SER A 169 -28.30 26.79 -2.94
N ILE A 170 -27.82 27.87 -2.31
CA ILE A 170 -26.69 27.83 -1.36
C ILE A 170 -26.97 26.93 -0.14
N GLN A 171 -28.23 26.51 0.09
CA GLN A 171 -28.54 25.50 1.09
C GLN A 171 -27.96 24.11 0.79
N SER A 172 -27.53 23.85 -0.46
CA SER A 172 -26.80 22.63 -0.83
C SER A 172 -25.33 22.64 -0.39
N ASP A 173 -24.79 23.75 0.14
CA ASP A 173 -23.36 23.89 0.45
C ASP A 173 -22.90 23.10 1.69
N GLY A 174 -23.80 22.80 2.63
CA GLY A 174 -23.45 22.08 3.86
C GLY A 174 -22.52 22.87 4.79
N SER A 175 -22.67 24.20 4.83
CA SER A 175 -21.85 25.16 5.59
C SER A 175 -22.68 26.24 6.30
N ASN A 176 -22.00 27.05 7.12
CA ASN A 176 -22.54 28.27 7.74
C ASN A 176 -21.59 29.45 7.49
N VAL A 177 -21.67 30.06 6.31
CA VAL A 177 -20.71 31.07 5.83
C VAL A 177 -21.36 32.45 5.65
N GLY A 178 -20.77 33.46 6.29
CA GLY A 178 -21.10 34.88 6.08
C GLY A 178 -22.51 35.26 6.54
N LYS A 179 -23.34 35.72 5.59
CA LYS A 179 -24.75 36.08 5.82
C LYS A 179 -25.74 35.09 5.20
N ASN A 180 -25.25 33.98 4.65
CA ASN A 180 -26.12 32.93 4.11
C ASN A 180 -26.86 32.24 5.26
N THR A 181 -28.09 31.77 5.01
CA THR A 181 -28.77 30.88 5.96
C THR A 181 -27.93 29.63 6.16
N SER A 182 -27.66 29.26 7.43
CA SER A 182 -26.91 28.04 7.75
C SER A 182 -27.56 26.81 7.14
N SER A 183 -26.77 26.00 6.43
CA SER A 183 -27.14 24.68 5.91
C SER A 183 -26.61 23.52 6.77
N LEU A 184 -26.08 23.83 7.96
CA LEU A 184 -25.73 22.86 8.99
C LEU A 184 -26.98 22.31 9.70
N VAL A 185 -26.93 21.04 10.10
CA VAL A 185 -28.05 20.29 10.68
C VAL A 185 -27.72 19.85 12.10
N GLY A 186 -28.54 20.25 13.07
CA GLY A 186 -28.44 19.79 14.46
C GLY A 186 -28.91 18.34 14.66
N PRO A 187 -28.54 17.67 15.77
CA PRO A 187 -28.95 16.30 16.08
C PRO A 187 -30.46 16.06 15.93
N GLY A 188 -30.83 14.98 15.27
CA GLY A 188 -32.22 14.60 14.93
C GLY A 188 -32.78 15.30 13.69
N GLY A 189 -32.23 16.44 13.28
CA GLY A 189 -32.65 17.21 12.11
C GLY A 189 -32.23 16.57 10.78
N SER A 190 -32.81 17.08 9.69
CA SER A 190 -32.51 16.62 8.33
C SER A 190 -32.39 17.80 7.35
N ALA A 191 -31.67 17.58 6.24
CA ALA A 191 -31.59 18.48 5.10
C ALA A 191 -31.46 17.68 3.79
N THR A 192 -31.62 18.35 2.65
CA THR A 192 -31.30 17.79 1.33
C THR A 192 -30.23 18.66 0.68
N TYR A 193 -29.13 18.03 0.26
CA TYR A 193 -28.04 18.69 -0.47
C TYR A 193 -28.02 18.17 -1.90
N THR A 194 -27.95 19.06 -2.89
CA THR A 194 -27.94 18.66 -4.30
C THR A 194 -26.72 19.20 -5.03
N PHE A 195 -25.92 18.28 -5.57
CA PHE A 195 -24.65 18.55 -6.27
C PHE A 195 -24.75 18.15 -7.74
N TYR A 196 -24.09 18.89 -8.63
CA TYR A 196 -23.91 18.56 -10.05
C TYR A 196 -22.45 18.26 -10.33
N ALA A 197 -22.18 17.22 -11.11
CA ALA A 197 -20.83 16.87 -11.53
C ALA A 197 -20.61 17.16 -13.01
N GLU A 198 -19.69 18.07 -13.31
CA GLU A 198 -19.39 18.48 -14.69
C GLU A 198 -18.49 17.47 -15.43
N ARG A 199 -17.55 16.83 -14.71
CA ARG A 199 -16.49 15.98 -15.28
C ARG A 199 -16.14 14.82 -14.35
N GLU A 200 -15.56 13.76 -14.92
CA GLU A 200 -14.99 12.63 -14.17
C GLU A 200 -13.93 13.11 -13.15
N GLY A 201 -13.90 12.50 -11.97
CA GLY A 201 -12.97 12.88 -10.90
C GLY A 201 -13.29 12.24 -9.55
N ASN A 202 -12.50 12.56 -8.54
CA ASN A 202 -12.72 12.20 -7.15
C ASN A 202 -12.90 13.47 -6.31
N HIS A 203 -13.82 13.47 -5.36
CA HIS A 203 -14.21 14.62 -4.56
C HIS A 203 -14.36 14.26 -3.09
N LEU A 204 -13.68 14.98 -2.19
CA LEU A 204 -13.82 14.80 -0.75
C LEU A 204 -15.24 15.16 -0.30
N LEU A 205 -15.91 14.25 0.41
CA LEU A 205 -17.15 14.50 1.14
C LEU A 205 -16.82 14.62 2.62
N TYR A 206 -17.23 15.70 3.29
CA TYR A 206 -17.04 15.84 4.75
C TYR A 206 -18.02 16.83 5.39
N SER A 207 -17.96 16.96 6.73
CA SER A 207 -18.73 17.96 7.46
C SER A 207 -17.91 19.21 7.75
N THR A 208 -18.35 20.36 7.24
CA THR A 208 -17.78 21.68 7.62
C THR A 208 -18.32 22.20 8.97
N ALA A 209 -19.18 21.44 9.66
CA ALA A 209 -19.86 21.89 10.87
C ALA A 209 -18.93 22.10 12.08
N ALA A 210 -17.79 21.43 12.10
CA ALA A 210 -16.70 21.64 13.05
C ALA A 210 -15.35 21.29 12.40
N THR A 211 -14.79 22.27 11.68
CA THR A 211 -13.50 22.13 10.98
C THR A 211 -12.27 22.27 11.88
N THR A 212 -12.45 22.63 13.16
CA THR A 212 -11.39 22.78 14.15
C THR A 212 -11.73 22.03 15.43
N GLY A 213 -10.84 21.14 15.87
CA GLY A 213 -10.95 20.41 17.14
C GLY A 213 -10.05 20.98 18.24
N GLY A 214 -9.95 20.25 19.35
CA GLY A 214 -8.92 20.52 20.37
C GLY A 214 -7.51 20.47 19.75
N GLU A 215 -6.63 21.38 20.18
CA GLU A 215 -5.28 21.63 19.62
C GLU A 215 -5.21 21.91 18.10
N GLY A 216 -6.35 22.15 17.43
CA GLY A 216 -6.39 22.45 15.99
C GLY A 216 -6.54 21.22 15.07
N ASN A 217 -6.69 20.02 15.65
CA ASN A 217 -6.66 18.72 14.96
C ASN A 217 -7.93 18.40 14.12
N GLY A 218 -8.35 19.26 13.19
CA GLY A 218 -9.38 18.98 12.17
C GLY A 218 -10.83 18.74 12.62
N GLY A 219 -11.11 18.62 13.91
CA GLY A 219 -12.46 18.52 14.46
C GLY A 219 -13.19 17.25 13.98
N SER A 220 -14.31 17.42 13.27
CA SER A 220 -15.12 16.30 12.78
C SER A 220 -14.36 15.37 11.81
N LEU A 221 -13.36 15.89 11.07
CA LEU A 221 -12.55 15.09 10.14
C LEU A 221 -11.73 14.03 10.88
N ALA A 222 -10.97 14.41 11.90
CA ALA A 222 -10.11 13.51 12.68
C ALA A 222 -10.90 12.46 13.50
N MET A 223 -12.21 12.67 13.69
CA MET A 223 -13.12 11.68 14.28
C MET A 223 -13.73 10.71 13.25
N GLY A 224 -13.47 10.90 11.95
CA GLY A 224 -13.97 10.03 10.87
C GLY A 224 -15.18 10.56 10.09
N LEU A 225 -15.60 11.82 10.26
CA LEU A 225 -16.79 12.32 9.56
C LEU A 225 -16.47 12.80 8.13
N PHE A 226 -16.03 11.85 7.30
CA PHE A 226 -15.70 12.05 5.88
C PHE A 226 -16.07 10.84 4.98
N GLY A 227 -15.88 11.03 3.68
CA GLY A 227 -16.12 10.07 2.60
C GLY A 227 -15.66 10.63 1.25
N ALA A 228 -16.12 10.04 0.16
CA ALA A 228 -15.81 10.48 -1.20
C ALA A 228 -17.06 10.45 -2.09
N VAL A 229 -17.08 11.32 -3.11
CA VAL A 229 -17.97 11.21 -4.28
C VAL A 229 -17.11 10.99 -5.51
N ASN A 230 -17.14 9.78 -6.04
CA ASN A 230 -16.45 9.46 -7.29
C ASN A 230 -17.39 9.78 -8.46
N VAL A 231 -16.92 10.61 -9.38
CA VAL A 231 -17.65 10.96 -10.60
C VAL A 231 -17.09 10.14 -11.75
N GLU A 232 -17.97 9.35 -12.36
CA GLU A 232 -17.67 8.49 -13.49
C GLU A 232 -18.02 9.14 -14.84
N ARG A 233 -17.58 8.53 -15.95
CA ARG A 233 -17.97 9.01 -17.30
C ARG A 233 -19.47 8.89 -17.55
N ARG A 234 -20.00 9.79 -18.39
CA ARG A 234 -21.40 9.78 -18.84
C ARG A 234 -21.76 8.39 -19.36
N GLY A 235 -22.86 7.82 -18.86
CA GLY A 235 -23.34 6.49 -19.28
C GLY A 235 -22.64 5.29 -18.63
N ALA A 236 -21.76 5.49 -17.64
CA ALA A 236 -21.20 4.39 -16.85
C ALA A 236 -22.24 3.69 -15.96
N GLN A 237 -21.99 2.42 -15.68
CA GLN A 237 -22.67 1.56 -14.72
C GLN A 237 -21.67 1.07 -13.69
N TRP A 238 -22.11 0.92 -12.44
CA TRP A 238 -21.24 0.59 -11.30
C TRP A 238 -21.78 -0.63 -10.55
N PHE A 239 -20.88 -1.57 -10.26
CA PHE A 239 -21.16 -2.81 -9.54
C PHE A 239 -20.18 -2.99 -8.38
N ARG A 240 -20.56 -3.71 -7.32
CA ARG A 240 -19.64 -4.09 -6.23
C ARG A 240 -18.47 -4.89 -6.79
N SER A 241 -17.23 -4.51 -6.42
CA SER A 241 -16.01 -5.21 -6.83
C SER A 241 -15.89 -6.60 -6.20
N GLN A 242 -16.33 -6.74 -4.96
CA GLN A 242 -16.12 -7.91 -4.12
C GLN A 242 -17.34 -8.18 -3.23
N VAL A 243 -17.59 -9.45 -2.92
CA VAL A 243 -18.76 -9.91 -2.17
C VAL A 243 -18.42 -11.16 -1.34
N THR A 244 -19.37 -11.69 -0.56
CA THR A 244 -19.17 -13.00 0.10
C THR A 244 -19.35 -14.18 -0.87
N ALA A 245 -18.78 -15.35 -0.54
CA ALA A 245 -19.00 -16.59 -1.30
C ALA A 245 -20.49 -16.96 -1.47
N ALA A 246 -21.35 -16.59 -0.51
CA ALA A 246 -22.79 -16.77 -0.60
C ALA A 246 -23.44 -15.77 -1.58
N GLU A 247 -22.98 -14.53 -1.60
CA GLU A 247 -23.49 -13.48 -2.50
C GLU A 247 -23.12 -13.72 -3.97
N ILE A 248 -21.89 -14.19 -4.28
CA ILE A 248 -21.53 -14.56 -5.67
C ILE A 248 -22.33 -15.79 -6.15
N ALA A 249 -22.62 -16.75 -5.26
CA ALA A 249 -23.49 -17.88 -5.57
C ALA A 249 -24.94 -17.47 -5.85
N LEU A 250 -25.47 -16.45 -5.15
CA LEU A 250 -26.76 -15.84 -5.46
C LEU A 250 -26.73 -15.01 -6.76
N ALA A 251 -25.59 -14.40 -7.09
CA ALA A 251 -25.36 -13.68 -8.34
C ALA A 251 -25.00 -14.60 -9.54
N THR A 252 -24.95 -15.92 -9.35
CA THR A 252 -24.70 -16.87 -10.45
C THR A 252 -26.01 -17.15 -11.21
N LYS A 253 -25.97 -17.10 -12.55
CA LYS A 253 -27.12 -17.45 -13.42
C LYS A 253 -27.56 -18.88 -13.15
N LYS A 254 -28.85 -19.15 -13.33
CA LYS A 254 -29.43 -20.49 -13.19
C LYS A 254 -30.16 -20.91 -14.46
N ASP A 255 -30.20 -22.22 -14.70
CA ASP A 255 -31.04 -22.79 -15.75
C ASP A 255 -32.54 -22.81 -15.34
N ALA A 256 -33.38 -23.34 -16.22
CA ALA A 256 -34.82 -23.47 -15.98
C ALA A 256 -35.17 -24.45 -14.83
N ALA A 257 -34.24 -25.30 -14.39
CA ALA A 257 -34.39 -26.19 -13.24
C ALA A 257 -33.83 -25.57 -11.94
N GLY A 258 -33.29 -24.36 -11.99
CA GLY A 258 -32.69 -23.67 -10.85
C GLY A 258 -31.24 -24.06 -10.54
N VAL A 259 -30.59 -24.84 -11.41
CA VAL A 259 -29.18 -25.26 -11.26
C VAL A 259 -28.26 -24.13 -11.68
N ALA A 260 -27.22 -23.86 -10.90
CA ALA A 260 -26.24 -22.82 -11.18
C ALA A 260 -25.43 -23.13 -12.45
N LEU A 261 -25.42 -22.19 -13.39
CA LEU A 261 -24.67 -22.29 -14.65
C LEU A 261 -23.18 -22.07 -14.43
N LYS A 262 -22.38 -22.87 -15.14
CA LYS A 262 -20.91 -22.78 -15.16
C LYS A 262 -20.39 -22.64 -16.58
N THR A 263 -19.23 -22.01 -16.71
CA THR A 263 -18.42 -22.01 -17.93
C THR A 263 -17.80 -23.39 -18.17
N GLY A 264 -17.24 -23.64 -19.36
CA GLY A 264 -16.47 -24.87 -19.61
C GLY A 264 -15.23 -25.02 -18.71
N GLY A 265 -14.72 -23.90 -18.17
CA GLY A 265 -13.67 -23.86 -17.14
C GLY A 265 -14.19 -23.93 -15.70
N ASN A 266 -15.43 -24.36 -15.47
CA ASN A 266 -16.09 -24.48 -14.17
C ASN A 266 -16.36 -23.18 -13.37
N HIS A 267 -15.92 -22.01 -13.85
CA HIS A 267 -16.28 -20.71 -13.25
C HIS A 267 -17.80 -20.48 -13.23
N PRO A 268 -18.36 -19.78 -12.22
CA PRO A 268 -19.77 -19.38 -12.22
C PRO A 268 -20.06 -18.38 -13.35
N VAL A 269 -21.20 -18.54 -14.03
CA VAL A 269 -21.67 -17.54 -15.00
C VAL A 269 -22.41 -16.41 -14.27
N ILE A 270 -21.88 -15.19 -14.33
CA ILE A 270 -22.34 -14.08 -13.48
C ILE A 270 -23.58 -13.37 -14.06
N ASN A 271 -24.52 -13.04 -13.19
CA ASN A 271 -25.63 -12.14 -13.42
C ASN A 271 -25.42 -10.84 -12.61
N TYR A 272 -24.91 -9.80 -13.26
CA TYR A 272 -24.68 -8.48 -12.66
C TYR A 272 -25.97 -7.77 -12.21
N ASP A 273 -27.12 -8.20 -12.74
CA ASP A 273 -28.46 -7.71 -12.41
C ASP A 273 -29.22 -8.63 -11.43
N ALA A 274 -28.54 -9.59 -10.79
CA ALA A 274 -29.15 -10.44 -9.78
C ALA A 274 -29.64 -9.63 -8.56
N VAL A 275 -30.80 -10.01 -8.03
CA VAL A 275 -31.42 -9.42 -6.83
C VAL A 275 -31.55 -10.47 -5.72
N TYR A 276 -31.54 -10.04 -4.46
CA TYR A 276 -31.73 -10.97 -3.34
C TYR A 276 -33.13 -11.61 -3.40
N PRO A 277 -33.24 -12.95 -3.26
CA PRO A 277 -34.52 -13.62 -3.06
C PRO A 277 -35.10 -13.33 -1.66
N SER A 278 -36.35 -13.73 -1.44
CA SER A 278 -36.97 -13.71 -0.12
C SER A 278 -36.24 -14.60 0.90
N GLY A 279 -36.29 -14.22 2.18
CA GLY A 279 -35.65 -14.96 3.28
C GLY A 279 -34.15 -14.74 3.46
N GLN A 280 -33.54 -13.81 2.71
CA GLN A 280 -32.14 -13.41 2.88
C GLN A 280 -31.96 -12.32 3.94
N SER A 281 -30.72 -12.09 4.36
CA SER A 281 -30.34 -11.02 5.31
C SER A 281 -30.54 -9.60 4.76
N ARG A 282 -30.56 -9.44 3.43
CA ARG A 282 -30.91 -8.19 2.74
C ARG A 282 -32.31 -8.29 2.14
N THR A 283 -33.01 -7.16 2.04
CA THR A 283 -34.40 -7.07 1.54
C THR A 283 -34.54 -7.67 0.15
N ALA A 284 -35.55 -8.51 -0.05
CA ALA A 284 -35.86 -9.14 -1.33
C ALA A 284 -36.03 -8.08 -2.44
N GLY A 285 -35.55 -8.38 -3.65
CA GLY A 285 -35.58 -7.44 -4.78
C GLY A 285 -34.48 -6.37 -4.77
N THR A 286 -33.70 -6.24 -3.69
CA THR A 286 -32.48 -5.39 -3.71
C THR A 286 -31.45 -6.02 -4.66
N PRO A 287 -30.81 -5.28 -5.57
CA PRO A 287 -29.65 -5.75 -6.31
C PRO A 287 -28.50 -6.27 -5.44
N ILE A 288 -27.87 -7.35 -5.87
CA ILE A 288 -26.71 -7.97 -5.19
C ILE A 288 -25.42 -7.26 -5.59
N LEU A 289 -25.23 -7.03 -6.89
CA LEU A 289 -24.00 -6.45 -7.45
C LEU A 289 -24.17 -4.99 -7.90
N ARG A 290 -25.24 -4.65 -8.64
CA ARG A 290 -25.48 -3.27 -9.11
C ARG A 290 -25.61 -2.31 -7.93
N MET A 291 -24.88 -1.18 -7.96
CA MET A 291 -24.82 -0.24 -6.82
C MET A 291 -25.99 0.75 -6.77
N LEU A 292 -26.77 0.84 -7.86
CA LEU A 292 -28.04 1.57 -7.96
C LEU A 292 -29.23 0.61 -8.03
N ASP A 293 -30.36 1.03 -7.46
CA ASP A 293 -31.67 0.42 -7.76
C ASP A 293 -32.32 1.02 -9.03
N ALA A 294 -33.50 0.51 -9.39
CA ALA A 294 -34.25 0.97 -10.57
C ALA A 294 -34.82 2.40 -10.46
N SER A 295 -34.74 3.02 -9.28
CA SER A 295 -35.16 4.41 -9.01
C SER A 295 -33.98 5.37 -8.87
N ASN A 296 -32.77 4.93 -9.25
CA ASN A 296 -31.49 5.64 -9.08
C ASN A 296 -31.09 5.92 -7.62
N ASN A 297 -31.58 5.14 -6.65
CA ASN A 297 -31.07 5.22 -5.28
C ASN A 297 -29.75 4.43 -5.17
N ILE A 298 -28.74 5.03 -4.54
CA ILE A 298 -27.51 4.36 -4.12
C ILE A 298 -27.84 3.42 -2.96
N ILE A 299 -27.64 2.13 -3.19
CA ILE A 299 -27.96 1.05 -2.24
C ILE A 299 -26.72 0.32 -1.70
N HIS A 300 -25.57 0.56 -2.30
CA HIS A 300 -24.27 0.03 -1.89
C HIS A 300 -23.25 1.16 -1.96
N SER A 301 -22.32 1.21 -0.99
CA SER A 301 -21.33 2.29 -0.82
C SER A 301 -19.92 1.75 -0.57
N ASP A 302 -19.64 0.57 -1.15
CA ASP A 302 -18.36 -0.12 -1.06
C ASP A 302 -17.23 0.76 -1.62
N LEU A 303 -16.06 0.74 -0.99
CA LEU A 303 -14.88 1.48 -1.47
C LEU A 303 -14.47 1.01 -2.88
N ASN A 304 -14.65 -0.28 -3.16
CA ASN A 304 -14.21 -0.93 -4.40
C ASN A 304 -15.40 -1.22 -5.33
N ALA A 305 -15.30 -0.77 -6.57
CA ALA A 305 -16.33 -0.97 -7.59
C ALA A 305 -15.76 -1.50 -8.91
N ILE A 306 -16.66 -1.98 -9.76
CA ILE A 306 -16.42 -2.27 -11.18
C ILE A 306 -17.20 -1.22 -11.96
N ILE A 307 -16.48 -0.47 -12.80
CA ILE A 307 -17.04 0.56 -13.65
C ILE A 307 -16.98 0.08 -15.11
N THR A 308 -18.09 0.19 -15.81
CA THR A 308 -18.23 -0.17 -17.22
C THR A 308 -19.15 0.80 -17.93
N GLY A 309 -18.95 1.02 -19.22
CA GLY A 309 -19.96 1.68 -20.05
C GLY A 309 -21.25 0.87 -20.18
N SER A 310 -22.33 1.57 -20.53
CA SER A 310 -23.54 0.99 -21.10
C SER A 310 -23.57 1.26 -22.60
N SER A 311 -23.97 0.26 -23.38
CA SER A 311 -24.32 0.40 -24.79
C SER A 311 -25.83 0.17 -24.98
N PRO A 312 -26.64 1.22 -25.14
CA PRO A 312 -28.07 1.07 -25.44
C PRO A 312 -28.35 0.53 -26.85
N SER A 313 -27.40 0.71 -27.78
CA SER A 313 -27.56 0.44 -29.21
C SER A 313 -26.90 -0.84 -29.70
N ASP A 314 -26.00 -1.44 -28.91
CA ASP A 314 -25.26 -2.64 -29.30
C ASP A 314 -25.06 -3.59 -28.12
N ALA A 315 -25.83 -4.68 -28.12
CA ALA A 315 -25.77 -5.74 -27.11
C ALA A 315 -24.54 -6.67 -27.24
N SER A 316 -23.63 -6.43 -28.19
CA SER A 316 -22.32 -7.08 -28.27
C SER A 316 -21.27 -6.39 -27.36
N LEU A 317 -21.43 -5.09 -27.08
CA LEU A 317 -20.55 -4.29 -26.22
C LEU A 317 -20.80 -4.52 -24.71
N LYS A 318 -21.16 -5.75 -24.30
CA LYS A 318 -21.47 -6.05 -22.89
C LYS A 318 -20.22 -5.83 -22.04
N GLY A 319 -20.28 -4.83 -21.16
CA GLY A 319 -19.18 -4.56 -20.25
C GLY A 319 -18.08 -3.66 -20.80
N ARG A 320 -18.33 -2.80 -21.80
CA ARG A 320 -17.31 -1.91 -22.37
C ARG A 320 -17.84 -0.48 -22.59
N PHE A 321 -16.96 0.51 -22.56
CA PHE A 321 -17.29 1.88 -22.98
C PHE A 321 -17.39 2.00 -24.50
N PRO A 322 -18.20 2.95 -25.04
CA PRO A 322 -18.16 3.31 -26.45
C PRO A 322 -16.74 3.71 -26.87
N ALA A 323 -16.33 3.30 -28.08
CA ALA A 323 -14.98 3.57 -28.59
C ALA A 323 -14.69 5.08 -28.65
N GLY A 324 -13.55 5.51 -28.10
CA GLY A 324 -13.17 6.91 -28.00
C GLY A 324 -13.83 7.67 -26.83
N THR A 325 -14.35 6.97 -25.81
CA THR A 325 -14.81 7.61 -24.56
C THR A 325 -13.63 8.27 -23.85
N TYR A 326 -12.47 7.62 -23.90
CA TYR A 326 -11.19 8.14 -23.42
C TYR A 326 -10.26 8.49 -24.58
N ARG A 327 -9.34 9.44 -24.34
CA ARG A 327 -8.33 9.80 -25.34
C ARG A 327 -7.29 8.68 -25.47
N ALA A 328 -6.96 8.31 -26.70
CA ALA A 328 -5.92 7.32 -26.99
C ALA A 328 -4.57 7.75 -26.41
N ASN A 329 -3.87 6.80 -25.76
CA ASN A 329 -2.59 7.02 -25.10
C ASN A 329 -1.73 5.76 -25.29
N LEU A 330 -0.49 5.88 -25.77
CA LEU A 330 0.34 4.71 -26.06
C LEU A 330 0.78 3.97 -24.77
N THR A 331 0.91 4.69 -23.65
CA THR A 331 1.16 4.11 -22.32
C THR A 331 -0.04 3.28 -21.82
N GLU A 332 -1.25 3.62 -22.27
CA GLU A 332 -2.48 2.91 -21.89
C GLU A 332 -3.36 2.62 -23.11
N PRO A 333 -3.11 1.51 -23.83
CA PRO A 333 -3.56 1.35 -25.21
C PRO A 333 -5.06 1.06 -25.38
N ASP A 334 -5.76 0.60 -24.33
CA ASP A 334 -7.19 0.26 -24.41
C ASP A 334 -8.02 0.77 -23.22
N ARG A 335 -8.10 2.10 -23.10
CA ARG A 335 -8.80 2.81 -22.01
C ARG A 335 -10.32 2.66 -22.02
N ASP A 336 -10.92 2.19 -23.11
CA ASP A 336 -12.39 1.97 -23.20
C ASP A 336 -12.83 0.63 -22.57
N GLN A 337 -11.89 -0.16 -22.05
CA GLN A 337 -12.21 -1.35 -21.23
C GLN A 337 -12.98 -1.00 -19.95
N PRO A 338 -13.74 -1.96 -19.39
CA PRO A 338 -14.21 -1.85 -18.02
C PRO A 338 -13.00 -1.82 -17.08
N PHE A 339 -13.11 -1.15 -15.95
CA PHE A 339 -12.04 -1.07 -14.97
C PHE A 339 -12.54 -1.31 -13.55
N ARG A 340 -11.64 -1.72 -12.69
CA ARG A 340 -11.83 -1.81 -11.24
C ARG A 340 -11.44 -0.47 -10.64
N GLU A 341 -12.32 0.08 -9.81
CA GLU A 341 -12.11 1.32 -9.09
C GLU A 341 -11.78 1.01 -7.63
N PHE A 342 -10.70 1.61 -7.13
CA PHE A 342 -10.37 1.64 -5.70
C PHE A 342 -10.55 3.06 -5.17
N THR A 343 -11.34 3.23 -4.11
CA THR A 343 -11.44 4.52 -3.39
C THR A 343 -10.41 4.53 -2.27
N VAL A 344 -9.48 5.49 -2.31
CA VAL A 344 -8.34 5.58 -1.40
C VAL A 344 -8.39 6.92 -0.68
N ILE A 345 -8.81 6.89 0.60
CA ILE A 345 -8.90 8.10 1.42
C ILE A 345 -7.81 8.09 2.49
N TYR A 346 -6.79 8.93 2.29
CA TYR A 346 -5.79 9.25 3.30
C TYR A 346 -6.43 10.11 4.39
N HIS A 347 -6.03 9.93 5.65
CA HIS A 347 -6.38 10.84 6.75
C HIS A 347 -5.28 10.84 7.82
N ASP A 348 -4.84 12.06 8.16
CA ASP A 348 -3.89 12.35 9.24
C ASP A 348 -4.61 12.65 10.57
N GLU A 349 -3.83 12.75 11.65
CA GLU A 349 -4.29 13.18 12.98
C GLU A 349 -5.41 12.33 13.63
N ILE A 350 -5.48 11.04 13.28
CA ILE A 350 -6.55 10.14 13.73
C ILE A 350 -6.59 10.05 15.27
N LYS A 351 -7.80 10.05 15.85
CA LYS A 351 -7.94 9.85 17.30
C LYS A 351 -8.07 8.36 17.61
N ALA A 352 -6.99 7.78 18.13
CA ALA A 352 -6.90 6.36 18.48
C ALA A 352 -6.46 6.16 19.94
N VAL A 353 -7.24 5.38 20.68
CA VAL A 353 -6.73 4.65 21.86
C VAL A 353 -5.81 3.56 21.32
N GLN A 354 -4.54 3.61 21.74
CA GLN A 354 -3.49 2.69 21.28
C GLN A 354 -3.72 1.27 21.79
N ALA A 355 -3.16 0.29 21.10
CA ALA A 355 -3.36 -1.13 21.42
C ALA A 355 -2.83 -1.51 22.83
N PHE A 356 -1.75 -0.89 23.31
CA PHE A 356 -1.06 -1.28 24.54
C PHE A 356 -0.80 -0.09 25.47
N ASP A 357 -0.70 -0.33 26.78
CA ASP A 357 -0.53 0.71 27.81
C ASP A 357 0.86 1.37 27.77
N GLU A 358 1.82 0.78 27.07
CA GLU A 358 3.18 1.28 26.87
C GLU A 358 3.24 2.56 26.02
N PHE A 359 2.18 2.83 25.24
CA PHE A 359 2.01 4.09 24.50
C PHE A 359 1.36 5.21 25.32
N ASP A 360 0.86 4.91 26.53
CA ASP A 360 0.19 5.87 27.40
C ASP A 360 1.23 6.71 28.15
N GLU A 361 1.31 8.01 27.86
CA GLU A 361 2.27 8.93 28.45
C GLU A 361 2.08 9.12 29.97
N GLU A 362 0.87 8.95 30.50
CA GLU A 362 0.63 9.04 31.96
C GLU A 362 1.13 7.78 32.69
N LYS A 363 1.07 6.62 32.02
CA LYS A 363 1.53 5.33 32.58
C LYS A 363 3.02 5.09 32.37
N ASN A 364 3.55 5.44 31.19
CA ASN A 364 4.87 5.02 30.70
C ASN A 364 5.62 6.17 29.98
N PRO A 365 5.83 7.35 30.60
CA PRO A 365 6.29 8.57 29.92
C PRO A 365 7.60 8.43 29.13
N ILE A 366 8.53 7.58 29.59
CA ILE A 366 9.82 7.37 28.90
C ILE A 366 9.66 6.49 27.66
N LEU A 367 8.87 5.41 27.76
CA LEU A 367 8.70 4.48 26.65
C LEU A 367 7.69 5.02 25.63
N ALA A 368 6.62 5.69 26.08
CA ALA A 368 5.67 6.37 25.20
C ALA A 368 6.35 7.42 24.31
N HIS A 369 7.32 8.18 24.83
CA HIS A 369 8.16 9.08 24.03
C HIS A 369 8.97 8.32 22.97
N THR A 370 9.59 7.19 23.34
CA THR A 370 10.35 6.34 22.41
C THR A 370 9.45 5.73 21.32
N LEU A 371 8.21 5.41 21.66
CA LEU A 371 7.23 4.80 20.76
C LEU A 371 6.38 5.81 19.97
N HIS A 372 6.58 7.12 20.17
CA HIS A 372 5.70 8.16 19.61
C HIS A 372 5.60 8.09 18.08
N SER A 373 6.73 7.90 17.38
CA SER A 373 6.82 7.82 15.92
C SER A 373 6.47 6.46 15.33
N VAL A 374 5.92 5.53 16.12
CA VAL A 374 5.55 4.16 15.70
C VAL A 374 4.18 3.70 16.23
N ARG A 375 3.38 4.65 16.74
CA ARG A 375 2.00 4.48 17.22
C ARG A 375 0.98 4.51 16.07
N ASP A 376 -0.21 3.93 16.22
CA ASP A 376 -1.31 4.11 15.27
C ASP A 376 -1.79 5.59 15.28
N ALA A 377 -1.37 6.41 14.30
CA ALA A 377 -1.71 7.83 14.22
C ALA A 377 -2.12 8.32 12.82
N PHE A 378 -1.84 7.52 11.78
CA PHE A 378 -2.16 7.83 10.39
C PHE A 378 -2.79 6.61 9.74
N ALA A 379 -3.70 6.83 8.80
CA ALA A 379 -4.47 5.73 8.24
C ALA A 379 -4.92 5.99 6.80
N ILE A 380 -5.32 4.91 6.13
CA ILE A 380 -6.00 4.94 4.84
C ILE A 380 -7.31 4.16 5.01
N ASN A 381 -8.46 4.72 4.62
CA ASN A 381 -9.75 4.03 4.65
C ASN A 381 -10.19 3.45 6.03
N TYR A 382 -9.75 4.07 7.14
CA TYR A 382 -9.80 3.56 8.53
C TYR A 382 -8.97 2.29 8.83
N GLY A 383 -8.06 1.87 7.97
CA GLY A 383 -7.01 0.91 8.31
C GLY A 383 -5.72 1.62 8.76
N THR A 384 -5.10 1.11 9.82
CA THR A 384 -3.75 1.47 10.29
C THR A 384 -3.07 0.27 10.92
N GLY A 385 -1.76 0.16 10.76
CA GLY A 385 -0.91 -0.72 11.55
C GLY A 385 0.38 0.02 11.89
N GLY A 386 0.43 0.64 13.08
CA GLY A 386 1.63 1.24 13.63
C GLY A 386 2.62 0.18 14.11
N ILE A 387 3.87 0.26 13.63
CA ILE A 387 4.85 -0.83 13.75
C ILE A 387 5.25 -1.14 15.21
N GLY A 388 5.13 -0.15 16.10
CA GLY A 388 5.41 -0.32 17.52
C GLY A 388 4.43 -1.28 18.19
N ALA A 389 3.17 -1.31 17.75
CA ALA A 389 2.18 -2.24 18.27
C ALA A 389 2.48 -3.69 17.82
N GLU A 390 3.00 -3.86 16.60
CA GLU A 390 3.41 -5.17 16.07
C GLU A 390 4.65 -5.70 16.83
N ILE A 391 5.67 -4.85 17.01
CA ILE A 391 6.85 -5.17 17.81
C ILE A 391 6.45 -5.57 19.24
N LEU A 392 5.63 -4.77 19.93
CA LEU A 392 5.16 -5.10 21.28
C LEU A 392 4.32 -6.39 21.32
N ALA A 393 3.46 -6.64 20.33
CA ALA A 393 2.68 -7.87 20.26
C ALA A 393 3.57 -9.12 20.19
N ASN A 394 4.65 -9.07 19.39
CA ASN A 394 5.68 -10.11 19.38
C ASN A 394 6.35 -10.27 20.75
N ARG A 395 6.83 -9.18 21.35
CA ARG A 395 7.56 -9.23 22.64
C ARG A 395 6.68 -9.71 23.81
N PHE A 396 5.38 -9.43 23.80
CA PHE A 396 4.44 -9.88 24.81
C PHE A 396 3.90 -11.31 24.59
N GLY A 397 4.12 -11.89 23.40
CA GLY A 397 3.62 -13.21 23.02
C GLY A 397 2.10 -13.22 22.80
N VAL A 398 1.58 -12.22 22.08
CA VAL A 398 0.15 -12.06 21.75
C VAL A 398 -0.06 -11.87 20.24
N GLY A 399 -1.25 -12.22 19.76
CA GLY A 399 -1.62 -12.07 18.36
C GLY A 399 -0.93 -13.11 17.44
N PRO A 400 -0.92 -12.88 16.13
CA PRO A 400 -0.41 -13.83 15.13
C PRO A 400 1.09 -14.06 15.21
N MET A 401 1.87 -13.02 15.49
CA MET A 401 3.33 -13.05 15.60
C MET A 401 3.84 -13.48 16.99
N ALA A 402 2.98 -13.99 17.86
CA ALA A 402 3.29 -14.40 19.23
C ALA A 402 4.40 -15.48 19.34
N LYS A 403 4.69 -16.18 18.24
CA LYS A 403 5.71 -17.24 18.14
C LYS A 403 6.80 -16.93 17.11
N CYS A 404 6.80 -15.74 16.51
CA CYS A 404 7.83 -15.37 15.56
C CYS A 404 9.16 -15.13 16.30
N ASN A 405 10.01 -16.16 16.35
CA ASN A 405 11.33 -16.07 16.98
C ASN A 405 12.27 -15.13 16.23
N ASP A 406 12.14 -15.02 14.92
CA ASP A 406 13.06 -14.27 14.05
C ASP A 406 12.48 -12.95 13.50
N CYS A 407 11.24 -12.57 13.83
CA CYS A 407 10.76 -11.19 13.65
C CYS A 407 11.48 -10.29 14.67
N LEU A 408 12.41 -9.46 14.23
CA LEU A 408 13.29 -8.65 15.07
C LEU A 408 12.69 -7.26 15.33
N TYR A 409 12.94 -6.30 14.45
CA TYR A 409 12.53 -4.89 14.57
C TYR A 409 12.16 -4.25 13.21
N GLU A 410 12.19 -5.04 12.15
CA GLU A 410 12.08 -4.67 10.73
C GLU A 410 11.05 -3.54 10.53
N GLU A 411 11.52 -2.32 10.25
CA GLU A 411 10.75 -1.09 10.40
C GLU A 411 9.50 -1.05 9.51
N PHE A 412 9.51 -1.76 8.37
CA PHE A 412 8.39 -1.77 7.41
C PHE A 412 8.11 -3.18 6.90
N PHE A 413 7.90 -4.11 7.84
CA PHE A 413 7.64 -5.51 7.56
C PHE A 413 6.15 -5.85 7.65
N LEU A 414 5.39 -5.47 6.61
CA LEU A 414 3.96 -5.76 6.48
C LEU A 414 3.67 -7.22 6.07
N SER A 415 4.48 -8.19 6.51
CA SER A 415 4.35 -9.56 6.06
C SER A 415 3.17 -10.25 6.74
N ALA A 416 2.15 -10.55 5.93
CA ALA A 416 0.97 -11.26 6.38
C ALA A 416 1.27 -12.70 6.84
N TRP A 417 2.42 -13.27 6.44
CA TRP A 417 2.93 -14.50 7.03
C TRP A 417 3.18 -14.37 8.53
N ALA A 418 3.73 -13.25 9.00
CA ALA A 418 3.99 -13.01 10.41
C ALA A 418 2.79 -12.40 11.15
N VAL A 419 2.14 -11.38 10.57
CA VAL A 419 1.12 -10.55 11.27
C VAL A 419 -0.33 -10.80 10.81
N GLY A 420 -0.55 -11.73 9.86
CA GLY A 420 -1.78 -11.78 9.06
C GLY A 420 -1.94 -10.52 8.21
N ASP A 421 -2.99 -10.39 7.40
CA ASP A 421 -3.22 -9.10 6.71
C ASP A 421 -3.35 -7.99 7.79
N PRO A 422 -2.46 -6.99 7.86
CA PRO A 422 -2.53 -6.01 8.95
C PRO A 422 -3.72 -5.06 8.73
N ALA A 423 -4.20 -4.41 9.79
CA ALA A 423 -5.52 -3.74 9.83
C ALA A 423 -6.75 -4.66 9.53
N GLN A 424 -6.59 -5.99 9.57
CA GLN A 424 -7.69 -6.96 9.62
C GLN A 424 -8.49 -6.82 10.92
N LEU A 425 -9.81 -6.99 10.87
CA LEU A 425 -10.69 -6.92 12.05
C LEU A 425 -11.10 -8.31 12.55
N VAL A 426 -10.89 -8.58 13.84
CA VAL A 426 -11.09 -9.91 14.46
C VAL A 426 -12.07 -9.86 15.63
N ASP A 427 -12.57 -11.02 16.04
CA ASP A 427 -13.51 -11.15 17.16
C ASP A 427 -12.89 -10.92 18.55
N VAL A 428 -11.60 -11.22 18.71
CA VAL A 428 -10.83 -10.96 19.94
C VAL A 428 -9.46 -10.38 19.58
N PRO A 429 -9.16 -9.09 19.91
CA PRO A 429 -7.89 -8.46 19.56
C PRO A 429 -6.70 -8.97 20.39
N ALA A 430 -5.48 -8.69 19.92
CA ALA A 430 -4.24 -9.14 20.56
C ALA A 430 -4.09 -8.61 22.00
N ASN A 431 -4.52 -7.37 22.24
CA ASN A 431 -4.48 -6.69 23.55
C ASN A 431 -5.54 -7.15 24.57
N ALA A 432 -6.38 -8.16 24.25
CA ALA A 432 -7.43 -8.61 25.15
C ALA A 432 -6.89 -9.07 26.52
N LYS A 433 -7.42 -8.48 27.59
CA LYS A 433 -7.02 -8.73 28.98
C LYS A 433 -7.87 -9.81 29.66
N ASP A 434 -7.34 -10.40 30.74
CA ASP A 434 -8.08 -11.28 31.64
C ASP A 434 -8.84 -10.50 32.72
N SER A 435 -9.54 -11.19 33.61
CA SER A 435 -10.30 -10.59 34.72
C SER A 435 -9.43 -9.90 35.80
N LEU A 436 -8.11 -10.08 35.74
CA LEU A 436 -7.13 -9.46 36.62
C LEU A 436 -6.42 -8.27 35.93
N GLY A 437 -6.73 -7.99 34.66
CA GLY A 437 -6.14 -6.92 33.86
C GLY A 437 -4.87 -7.32 33.11
N ASN A 438 -4.42 -8.57 33.17
CA ASN A 438 -3.21 -9.02 32.46
C ASN A 438 -3.50 -9.31 30.99
N LEU A 439 -2.53 -9.07 30.11
CA LEU A 439 -2.62 -9.51 28.71
C LEU A 439 -2.75 -11.04 28.62
N ARG A 440 -3.80 -11.51 27.94
CA ARG A 440 -4.00 -12.94 27.68
C ARG A 440 -3.01 -13.40 26.61
N LYS A 441 -2.02 -14.21 26.99
CA LYS A 441 -0.99 -14.71 26.07
C LYS A 441 -1.52 -15.74 25.06
N GLY A 442 -0.84 -15.84 23.92
CA GLY A 442 -1.16 -16.77 22.83
C GLY A 442 -2.31 -16.33 21.93
N ALA A 443 -2.77 -17.28 21.11
CA ALA A 443 -3.81 -17.12 20.10
C ALA A 443 -5.20 -16.96 20.73
N LYS A 444 -5.95 -15.94 20.29
CA LYS A 444 -7.25 -15.55 20.88
C LYS A 444 -8.33 -15.30 19.84
N ALA A 445 -7.99 -14.67 18.71
CA ALA A 445 -8.95 -14.51 17.62
C ALA A 445 -9.39 -15.89 17.10
N THR A 446 -10.69 -16.07 16.90
CA THR A 446 -11.27 -17.31 16.35
C THR A 446 -11.81 -17.12 14.94
N LYS A 447 -12.04 -15.87 14.53
CA LYS A 447 -12.50 -15.50 13.19
C LYS A 447 -12.22 -14.04 12.85
N VAL A 448 -12.29 -13.77 11.56
CA VAL A 448 -12.30 -12.42 10.99
C VAL A 448 -13.73 -11.92 10.85
N LEU A 449 -13.92 -10.62 11.02
CA LEU A 449 -15.20 -9.94 10.82
C LEU A 449 -15.30 -9.42 9.38
N PHE A 450 -16.52 -9.24 8.86
CA PHE A 450 -16.78 -8.65 7.54
C PHE A 450 -16.07 -9.38 6.37
N PRO A 451 -16.44 -10.64 6.07
CA PRO A 451 -15.70 -11.49 5.13
C PRO A 451 -15.69 -11.04 3.65
N ASP A 452 -16.47 -10.03 3.27
CA ASP A 452 -16.38 -9.36 1.96
C ASP A 452 -15.43 -8.15 1.94
N ASP A 453 -15.03 -7.63 3.10
CA ASP A 453 -14.03 -6.55 3.29
C ASP A 453 -13.26 -6.80 4.61
N PRO A 454 -12.45 -7.89 4.71
CA PRO A 454 -11.90 -8.36 5.98
C PRO A 454 -10.74 -7.52 6.53
N SER A 455 -9.96 -6.90 5.65
CA SER A 455 -8.72 -6.17 5.97
C SER A 455 -8.51 -4.93 5.08
N ASN A 456 -7.46 -4.14 5.32
CA ASN A 456 -7.09 -2.99 4.47
C ASN A 456 -6.30 -3.48 3.25
N VAL A 457 -7.01 -4.18 2.35
CA VAL A 457 -6.46 -4.82 1.16
C VAL A 457 -7.42 -4.63 -0.02
N HIS A 458 -6.96 -3.96 -1.07
CA HIS A 458 -7.63 -3.95 -2.36
C HIS A 458 -7.30 -5.23 -3.14
N HIS A 459 -8.27 -5.73 -3.92
CA HIS A 459 -8.11 -6.96 -4.70
C HIS A 459 -8.40 -6.72 -6.18
N SER A 460 -7.58 -7.27 -7.05
CA SER A 460 -7.82 -7.38 -8.49
C SER A 460 -7.32 -8.72 -9.04
N TYR A 461 -7.77 -9.08 -10.24
CA TYR A 461 -7.11 -10.11 -11.03
C TYR A 461 -6.02 -9.46 -11.90
N MET A 462 -4.95 -10.20 -12.18
CA MET A 462 -3.96 -9.80 -13.17
C MET A 462 -4.63 -9.51 -14.52
N ASN A 463 -4.21 -8.43 -15.19
CA ASN A 463 -4.88 -7.82 -16.36
C ASN A 463 -6.22 -7.10 -16.12
N ASP A 464 -6.74 -7.00 -14.88
CA ASP A 464 -7.80 -6.03 -14.63
C ASP A 464 -7.23 -4.62 -14.84
N HIS A 465 -7.86 -3.81 -15.69
CA HIS A 465 -7.63 -2.37 -15.73
C HIS A 465 -8.03 -1.76 -14.38
N VAL A 466 -7.20 -0.89 -13.80
CA VAL A 466 -7.43 -0.29 -12.47
C VAL A 466 -7.32 1.22 -12.52
N LYS A 467 -8.26 1.90 -11.85
CA LYS A 467 -8.15 3.32 -11.49
C LYS A 467 -8.26 3.49 -9.98
N MET A 468 -7.33 4.21 -9.36
CA MET A 468 -7.44 4.57 -7.94
C MET A 468 -7.91 6.02 -7.82
N ARG A 469 -9.00 6.23 -7.07
CA ARG A 469 -9.52 7.54 -6.68
C ARG A 469 -8.85 7.94 -5.37
N VAL A 470 -7.75 8.67 -5.46
CA VAL A 470 -6.97 9.10 -4.29
C VAL A 470 -7.46 10.46 -3.81
N VAL A 471 -7.71 10.62 -2.51
CA VAL A 471 -8.13 11.89 -1.89
C VAL A 471 -7.61 11.99 -0.44
N HIS A 472 -7.36 13.21 0.01
CA HIS A 472 -6.93 13.49 1.38
C HIS A 472 -8.04 14.12 2.23
N ALA A 473 -8.39 13.45 3.33
CA ALA A 473 -9.36 13.88 4.34
C ALA A 473 -8.73 14.36 5.66
N GLY A 474 -7.41 14.54 5.72
CA GLY A 474 -6.70 15.06 6.89
C GLY A 474 -6.64 16.60 6.91
N PRO A 475 -6.70 17.24 8.09
CA PRO A 475 -6.59 18.69 8.25
C PRO A 475 -5.20 19.31 8.00
N SER A 476 -4.10 18.57 8.19
CA SER A 476 -2.84 19.21 8.59
C SER A 476 -1.70 19.05 7.58
N GLU A 477 -1.42 17.82 7.17
CA GLU A 477 -0.11 17.47 6.61
C GLU A 477 -0.14 17.25 5.10
N HIS A 478 1.05 17.10 4.52
CA HIS A 478 1.20 16.59 3.16
C HIS A 478 1.65 15.13 3.23
N HIS A 479 1.13 14.34 2.29
CA HIS A 479 1.52 12.96 2.08
C HIS A 479 2.12 12.79 0.68
N ILE A 480 2.91 11.74 0.50
CA ILE A 480 3.38 11.31 -0.82
C ILE A 480 2.75 9.95 -1.08
N HIS A 481 1.74 9.87 -1.93
CA HIS A 481 1.19 8.58 -2.36
C HIS A 481 2.24 7.90 -3.25
N HIS A 482 2.89 6.85 -2.76
CA HIS A 482 3.78 5.99 -3.52
C HIS A 482 3.18 4.59 -3.65
N LEU A 483 3.37 3.95 -4.81
CA LEU A 483 2.81 2.65 -5.15
C LEU A 483 3.86 1.75 -5.81
N HIS A 484 4.04 0.54 -5.28
CA HIS A 484 5.02 -0.42 -5.77
C HIS A 484 4.56 -1.12 -7.07
N ALA A 485 5.54 -1.52 -7.88
CA ALA A 485 5.42 -2.28 -9.15
C ALA A 485 4.53 -1.66 -10.26
N HIS A 486 3.85 -0.54 -10.01
CA HIS A 486 2.87 0.05 -10.90
C HIS A 486 3.07 1.55 -11.04
N GLN A 487 2.90 2.06 -12.27
CA GLN A 487 3.08 3.47 -12.61
C GLN A 487 1.82 4.01 -13.30
N TRP A 488 1.66 5.33 -13.28
CA TRP A 488 0.58 6.05 -13.98
C TRP A 488 1.11 7.32 -14.64
N LEU A 489 0.27 7.94 -15.47
CA LEU A 489 0.52 9.28 -15.97
C LEU A 489 -0.18 10.31 -15.05
N HIS A 490 0.54 11.33 -14.60
CA HIS A 490 0.00 12.45 -13.79
C HIS A 490 -1.30 13.04 -14.36
N THR A 491 -1.46 13.03 -15.69
CA THR A 491 -2.68 13.40 -16.40
C THR A 491 -2.96 12.36 -17.48
N PRO A 492 -3.83 11.36 -17.21
CA PRO A 492 -4.05 10.22 -18.12
C PRO A 492 -4.52 10.61 -19.54
N ASP A 493 -5.22 11.74 -19.67
CA ASP A 493 -5.69 12.30 -20.95
C ASP A 493 -4.60 13.06 -21.75
N SER A 494 -3.33 12.97 -21.34
CA SER A 494 -2.15 13.54 -22.01
C SER A 494 -1.02 12.52 -22.15
N ASP A 495 -0.70 12.13 -23.38
CA ASP A 495 0.43 11.26 -23.74
C ASP A 495 1.81 11.93 -23.50
N ASN A 496 1.80 13.25 -23.29
CA ASN A 496 2.97 14.04 -22.92
C ASN A 496 3.02 14.37 -21.41
N SER A 497 2.17 13.73 -20.59
CA SER A 497 2.20 13.81 -19.10
C SER A 497 3.45 13.14 -18.51
N SER A 498 3.93 13.60 -17.34
CA SER A 498 4.92 12.84 -16.56
C SER A 498 4.40 11.44 -16.22
N TYR A 499 5.31 10.46 -16.25
CA TYR A 499 5.11 9.08 -15.77
C TYR A 499 5.62 9.01 -14.33
N LEU A 500 4.83 8.44 -13.43
CA LEU A 500 4.99 8.52 -11.98
C LEU A 500 4.70 7.18 -11.32
N ASP A 501 5.40 6.92 -10.22
CA ASP A 501 5.07 5.95 -9.16
C ASP A 501 4.74 6.65 -7.82
N SER A 502 4.86 7.98 -7.78
CA SER A 502 4.78 8.80 -6.58
C SER A 502 4.18 10.18 -6.89
N GLN A 503 3.27 10.66 -6.03
CA GLN A 503 2.64 11.97 -6.18
C GLN A 503 2.29 12.61 -4.83
N ALA A 504 2.58 13.90 -4.70
CA ALA A 504 2.26 14.68 -3.49
C ALA A 504 0.75 14.93 -3.35
N LEU A 505 0.29 14.92 -2.09
CA LEU A 505 -1.11 14.92 -1.69
C LEU A 505 -1.28 15.82 -0.45
N GLY A 506 -1.74 17.06 -0.66
CA GLY A 506 -2.06 18.00 0.42
C GLY A 506 -3.51 17.90 0.90
N PRO A 507 -3.91 18.60 1.98
CA PRO A 507 -5.28 18.58 2.52
C PRO A 507 -6.35 18.89 1.46
N SER A 508 -7.42 18.10 1.43
CA SER A 508 -8.51 18.18 0.43
C SER A 508 -8.10 18.00 -1.06
N TYR A 509 -6.82 17.71 -1.36
CA TYR A 509 -6.40 17.40 -2.73
C TYR A 509 -6.88 16.00 -3.14
N ALA A 510 -7.20 15.84 -4.42
CA ALA A 510 -7.67 14.59 -4.99
C ALA A 510 -7.15 14.43 -6.43
N PHE A 511 -6.86 13.20 -6.81
CA PHE A 511 -6.45 12.83 -8.17
C PHE A 511 -6.92 11.41 -8.51
N THR A 512 -6.72 11.00 -9.76
CA THR A 512 -6.95 9.61 -10.20
C THR A 512 -5.67 9.05 -10.77
N THR A 513 -5.21 7.91 -10.26
CA THR A 513 -4.22 7.09 -10.96
C THR A 513 -4.98 6.25 -11.99
N GLU A 514 -4.49 6.20 -13.22
CA GLU A 514 -4.94 5.26 -14.25
C GLU A 514 -3.72 4.41 -14.58
N ILE A 515 -3.74 3.16 -14.12
CA ILE A 515 -2.52 2.34 -14.01
C ILE A 515 -2.08 1.83 -15.38
N ALA A 516 -0.82 2.09 -15.71
CA ALA A 516 -0.21 1.86 -17.01
C ALA A 516 -0.13 0.37 -17.45
N HIS A 517 -0.02 0.15 -18.76
CA HIS A 517 0.15 -1.16 -19.42
C HIS A 517 -0.94 -2.20 -19.10
N GLY A 518 -2.21 -1.75 -19.01
CA GLY A 518 -3.36 -2.63 -18.77
C GLY A 518 -3.56 -3.00 -17.30
N GLY A 519 -3.22 -2.10 -16.38
CA GLY A 519 -3.54 -2.20 -14.96
C GLY A 519 -2.74 -3.23 -14.16
N SER A 520 -3.45 -4.21 -13.58
CA SER A 520 -2.96 -5.11 -12.53
C SER A 520 -1.82 -6.00 -12.99
N GLY A 521 -0.72 -6.01 -12.22
CA GLY A 521 0.54 -6.68 -12.55
C GLY A 521 1.41 -5.93 -13.56
N ASN A 522 0.96 -4.75 -13.99
CA ASN A 522 1.57 -3.84 -14.97
C ASN A 522 2.08 -4.56 -16.25
N ARG A 523 3.08 -4.02 -16.95
CA ARG A 523 3.57 -4.56 -18.24
C ARG A 523 3.99 -6.03 -18.17
N ASN A 524 4.76 -6.41 -17.15
CA ASN A 524 5.33 -7.75 -17.01
C ASN A 524 4.39 -8.79 -16.40
N LYS A 525 3.16 -8.42 -16.00
CA LYS A 525 2.16 -9.38 -15.49
C LYS A 525 2.67 -10.14 -14.26
N THR A 526 3.13 -9.39 -13.26
CA THR A 526 3.45 -9.95 -11.94
C THR A 526 2.17 -10.12 -11.11
N ALA A 527 2.13 -11.14 -10.26
CA ALA A 527 1.08 -11.38 -9.27
C ALA A 527 1.68 -11.26 -7.87
N GLY A 528 0.86 -10.98 -6.86
CA GLY A 528 1.34 -10.75 -5.50
C GLY A 528 0.72 -9.53 -4.83
N ASP A 529 1.22 -9.20 -3.64
CA ASP A 529 0.83 -8.02 -2.88
C ASP A 529 1.78 -6.85 -3.18
N SER A 530 1.27 -5.79 -3.79
CA SER A 530 1.95 -4.50 -3.89
C SER A 530 1.50 -3.60 -2.73
N ILE A 531 2.40 -2.83 -2.14
CA ILE A 531 2.03 -1.78 -1.16
C ILE A 531 1.79 -0.44 -1.87
N PHE A 532 0.86 0.36 -1.34
CA PHE A 532 0.96 1.81 -1.45
C PHE A 532 0.86 2.47 -0.08
N HIS A 533 1.62 3.54 0.11
CA HIS A 533 1.81 4.15 1.43
C HIS A 533 2.06 5.66 1.33
N CYS A 534 2.25 6.32 2.47
CA CYS A 534 2.85 7.65 2.53
C CYS A 534 4.38 7.53 2.51
N HIS A 535 5.04 8.11 1.51
CA HIS A 535 6.51 8.11 1.41
C HIS A 535 7.22 9.12 2.34
N PHE A 536 6.51 9.59 3.38
CA PHE A 536 7.14 10.12 4.60
C PHE A 536 7.14 9.00 5.64
N TYR A 537 8.33 8.46 5.94
CA TYR A 537 8.48 7.25 6.76
C TYR A 537 7.86 7.30 8.15
N PRO A 538 7.85 8.43 8.91
CA PRO A 538 7.11 8.49 10.16
C PRO A 538 5.62 8.16 9.99
N HIS A 539 4.98 8.67 8.93
CA HIS A 539 3.55 8.45 8.70
C HIS A 539 3.30 7.00 8.28
N PHE A 540 4.21 6.41 7.50
CA PHE A 540 4.17 4.97 7.17
C PHE A 540 4.33 4.11 8.44
N ALA A 541 5.33 4.40 9.29
CA ALA A 541 5.59 3.67 10.53
C ALA A 541 4.46 3.82 11.56
N GLN A 542 3.69 4.90 11.45
CA GLN A 542 2.48 5.18 12.22
C GLN A 542 1.17 4.72 11.55
N GLY A 543 1.27 3.92 10.48
CA GLY A 543 0.17 3.14 9.89
C GLY A 543 -0.39 3.60 8.55
N MET A 544 0.20 4.59 7.88
CA MET A 544 -0.33 5.16 6.63
C MET A 544 -0.01 4.35 5.37
N TRP A 545 -0.62 3.16 5.26
CA TRP A 545 -0.41 2.23 4.16
C TRP A 545 -1.67 1.40 3.88
N GLU A 546 -1.75 0.82 2.68
CA GLU A 546 -2.76 -0.18 2.29
C GLU A 546 -2.13 -1.14 1.25
N LEU A 547 -2.56 -2.40 1.24
CA LEU A 547 -2.06 -3.41 0.29
C LEU A 547 -2.98 -3.53 -0.92
N TRP A 548 -2.40 -3.90 -2.06
CA TRP A 548 -3.12 -4.26 -3.28
C TRP A 548 -2.67 -5.65 -3.74
N ARG A 549 -3.57 -6.63 -3.57
CA ARG A 549 -3.39 -8.04 -3.92
C ARG A 549 -3.85 -8.31 -5.35
N THR A 550 -2.89 -8.64 -6.21
CA THR A 550 -3.13 -9.07 -7.60
C THR A 550 -3.14 -10.60 -7.66
N HIS A 551 -4.30 -11.17 -7.99
CA HIS A 551 -4.54 -12.61 -8.07
C HIS A 551 -4.31 -13.17 -9.48
N ASP A 552 -3.69 -14.35 -9.56
CA ASP A 552 -3.44 -15.12 -10.79
C ASP A 552 -4.38 -16.36 -10.95
N ALA A 553 -5.28 -16.58 -9.99
CA ALA A 553 -6.34 -17.59 -10.03
C ALA A 553 -7.71 -17.00 -9.62
N PHE A 554 -8.80 -17.70 -9.92
CA PHE A 554 -10.17 -17.24 -9.65
C PHE A 554 -10.55 -17.31 -8.16
N GLU A 555 -10.99 -16.17 -7.61
CA GLU A 555 -11.44 -16.07 -6.22
C GLU A 555 -12.96 -16.18 -6.09
N ALA A 556 -13.43 -17.42 -5.92
CA ALA A 556 -14.84 -17.73 -5.61
C ALA A 556 -15.28 -17.31 -4.19
N GLY A 557 -14.33 -16.86 -3.37
CA GLY A 557 -14.50 -16.52 -1.96
C GLY A 557 -14.55 -17.73 -1.02
N THR A 558 -14.22 -17.49 0.25
CA THR A 558 -14.20 -18.55 1.28
C THR A 558 -15.62 -18.87 1.78
N ALA A 559 -15.99 -20.15 1.74
CA ALA A 559 -17.23 -20.65 2.33
C ALA A 559 -17.12 -20.68 3.87
N LEU A 560 -18.15 -20.17 4.56
CA LEU A 560 -18.18 -20.04 6.01
C LEU A 560 -19.25 -20.91 6.67
N THR A 561 -18.98 -21.32 7.90
CA THR A 561 -19.98 -21.84 8.85
C THR A 561 -20.91 -20.72 9.32
N THR A 562 -22.03 -21.08 9.97
CA THR A 562 -22.95 -20.13 10.61
C THR A 562 -22.32 -19.26 11.70
N ALA A 563 -21.17 -19.67 12.25
CA ALA A 563 -20.39 -18.88 13.20
C ALA A 563 -19.53 -17.79 12.54
N GLY A 564 -19.37 -17.81 11.22
CA GLY A 564 -18.45 -16.96 10.46
C GLY A 564 -17.02 -17.51 10.34
N ILE A 565 -16.81 -18.79 10.68
CA ILE A 565 -15.51 -19.46 10.60
C ILE A 565 -15.40 -20.21 9.26
N PRO A 566 -14.26 -20.15 8.53
CA PRO A 566 -14.04 -20.92 7.30
C PRO A 566 -14.30 -22.41 7.45
N THR A 567 -14.87 -23.04 6.42
CA THR A 567 -15.05 -24.50 6.39
C THR A 567 -13.72 -25.20 6.07
N SER A 568 -13.53 -26.42 6.56
CA SER A 568 -12.29 -27.18 6.36
C SER A 568 -11.93 -27.38 4.88
N THR A 569 -12.94 -27.55 4.02
CA THR A 569 -12.80 -27.75 2.57
C THR A 569 -12.67 -26.44 1.75
N SER A 570 -12.79 -25.27 2.39
CA SER A 570 -12.66 -23.99 1.69
C SER A 570 -11.20 -23.54 1.54
N ARG A 571 -10.90 -22.89 0.39
CA ARG A 571 -9.68 -22.09 0.19
C ARG A 571 -9.79 -20.80 1.01
N LYS A 572 -8.71 -20.46 1.69
CA LYS A 572 -8.65 -19.50 2.81
C LYS A 572 -7.19 -19.17 3.08
N LEU A 573 -6.88 -17.95 3.49
CA LEU A 573 -5.50 -17.56 3.78
C LEU A 573 -5.05 -18.17 5.13
N PRO A 574 -3.76 -18.46 5.32
CA PRO A 574 -3.24 -18.86 6.61
C PRO A 574 -3.29 -17.71 7.64
N ASP A 575 -3.11 -18.00 8.93
CA ASP A 575 -2.99 -16.99 10.00
C ASP A 575 -2.26 -17.61 11.20
N GLY A 576 -1.34 -16.87 11.84
CA GLY A 576 -0.56 -17.36 12.98
C GLY A 576 -1.36 -17.53 14.27
N GLU A 577 -2.57 -16.96 14.33
CA GLU A 577 -3.47 -17.00 15.48
C GLU A 577 -4.79 -17.72 15.17
N ILE A 578 -5.42 -17.44 14.03
CA ILE A 578 -6.70 -18.05 13.63
C ILE A 578 -6.43 -19.41 12.98
N ALA A 579 -6.47 -20.49 13.78
CA ALA A 579 -6.20 -21.85 13.32
C ALA A 579 -7.12 -22.36 12.17
N ALA A 580 -8.27 -21.71 11.96
CA ALA A 580 -9.17 -22.00 10.84
C ALA A 580 -8.75 -21.32 9.52
N GLY A 581 -7.78 -20.40 9.53
CA GLY A 581 -7.47 -19.47 8.44
C GLY A 581 -8.44 -18.29 8.36
N THR A 582 -8.19 -17.36 7.43
CA THR A 582 -9.00 -16.15 7.20
C THR A 582 -9.73 -16.20 5.85
N PRO A 583 -10.90 -15.56 5.74
CA PRO A 583 -11.67 -15.57 4.50
C PRO A 583 -11.04 -14.70 3.41
N ILE A 584 -11.01 -15.24 2.19
CA ILE A 584 -10.80 -14.46 0.98
C ILE A 584 -12.18 -13.97 0.49
N PRO A 585 -12.34 -12.69 0.15
CA PRO A 585 -13.58 -12.20 -0.46
C PRO A 585 -13.75 -12.78 -1.88
N ALA A 586 -14.99 -13.01 -2.30
CA ALA A 586 -15.27 -13.39 -3.69
C ALA A 586 -15.08 -12.18 -4.61
N LEU A 587 -14.11 -12.24 -5.50
CA LEU A 587 -13.76 -11.11 -6.38
C LEU A 587 -14.56 -11.20 -7.67
N ILE A 588 -15.43 -10.21 -7.91
CA ILE A 588 -16.27 -10.15 -9.10
C ILE A 588 -15.38 -9.83 -10.32
N PRO A 589 -15.44 -10.61 -11.40
CA PRO A 589 -14.69 -10.33 -12.62
C PRO A 589 -15.17 -9.07 -13.34
N LEU A 590 -14.28 -8.42 -14.09
CA LEU A 590 -14.66 -7.38 -15.03
C LEU A 590 -15.46 -7.98 -16.21
N PRO A 591 -16.62 -7.40 -16.59
CA PRO A 591 -17.48 -7.98 -17.61
C PRO A 591 -16.81 -7.93 -19.00
N GLY A 592 -16.81 -9.06 -19.72
CA GLY A 592 -16.23 -9.13 -21.07
C GLY A 592 -14.71 -9.29 -21.13
N LEU A 593 -14.00 -9.32 -19.99
CA LEU A 593 -12.60 -9.76 -19.94
C LEU A 593 -12.49 -11.27 -19.69
N ALA A 594 -11.32 -11.83 -19.99
CA ALA A 594 -11.04 -13.24 -19.71
C ALA A 594 -10.90 -13.48 -18.20
N LEU A 595 -11.52 -14.55 -17.72
CA LEU A 595 -11.43 -14.97 -16.32
C LEU A 595 -10.03 -15.54 -16.03
N PRO A 596 -9.45 -15.28 -14.84
CA PRO A 596 -8.33 -16.08 -14.35
C PRO A 596 -8.76 -17.55 -14.23
N PRO A 597 -7.84 -18.53 -14.33
CA PRO A 597 -8.19 -19.94 -14.21
C PRO A 597 -8.70 -20.30 -12.81
N MET A 598 -9.60 -21.27 -12.73
CA MET A 598 -9.95 -21.92 -11.46
C MET A 598 -8.70 -22.55 -10.81
N PRO A 599 -8.47 -22.37 -9.51
CA PRO A 599 -7.39 -23.05 -8.81
C PRO A 599 -7.60 -24.58 -8.76
N ASP A 600 -6.53 -25.34 -8.95
CA ASP A 600 -6.53 -26.81 -8.94
C ASP A 600 -5.36 -27.41 -8.13
N THR A 601 -5.25 -28.74 -8.09
CA THR A 601 -4.22 -29.44 -7.28
C THR A 601 -2.77 -29.19 -7.72
N THR A 602 -2.54 -28.62 -8.91
CA THR A 602 -1.23 -28.28 -9.47
C THR A 602 -0.93 -26.79 -9.33
N PHE A 603 -1.93 -25.93 -9.51
CA PHE A 603 -1.82 -24.49 -9.39
C PHE A 603 -2.98 -23.91 -8.57
N GLN A 604 -2.69 -23.52 -7.32
CA GLN A 604 -3.65 -22.93 -6.39
C GLN A 604 -3.72 -21.38 -6.47
N GLY A 605 -2.92 -20.76 -7.35
CA GLY A 605 -2.72 -19.30 -7.39
C GLY A 605 -2.02 -18.72 -6.17
N PHE A 606 -1.67 -17.44 -6.24
CA PHE A 606 -1.10 -16.66 -5.15
C PHE A 606 -2.05 -16.62 -3.94
N PRO A 607 -1.55 -16.68 -2.68
CA PRO A 607 -0.16 -16.94 -2.28
C PRO A 607 0.17 -18.42 -2.09
N PHE A 608 -0.69 -19.35 -2.49
CA PHE A 608 -0.68 -20.75 -2.06
C PHE A 608 0.47 -21.61 -2.58
N TYR A 609 1.27 -21.12 -3.52
CA TYR A 609 2.52 -21.78 -3.93
C TYR A 609 3.72 -21.41 -3.06
N ILE A 610 3.65 -20.34 -2.27
CA ILE A 610 4.73 -19.82 -1.43
C ILE A 610 4.86 -20.70 -0.17
N PRO A 611 6.04 -21.27 0.14
CA PRO A 611 6.24 -22.17 1.27
C PRO A 611 6.46 -21.41 2.60
N GLY A 612 5.65 -20.37 2.85
CA GLY A 612 5.64 -19.64 4.10
C GLY A 612 4.94 -20.40 5.23
N VAL A 613 5.20 -19.99 6.48
CA VAL A 613 4.57 -20.58 7.68
C VAL A 613 3.92 -19.47 8.49
N ALA A 614 2.64 -19.64 8.82
CA ALA A 614 1.86 -18.61 9.51
C ALA A 614 2.39 -18.36 10.93
N GLY A 615 2.56 -17.09 11.29
CA GLY A 615 3.19 -16.63 12.52
C GLY A 615 4.73 -16.50 12.46
N HIS A 616 5.34 -16.61 11.28
CA HIS A 616 6.79 -16.59 11.06
C HIS A 616 7.18 -15.75 9.82
N ARG A 617 8.46 -15.37 9.69
CA ARG A 617 8.98 -14.70 8.47
C ARG A 617 8.87 -15.66 7.27
N PRO A 618 8.49 -15.18 6.07
CA PRO A 618 8.50 -16.00 4.87
C PRO A 618 9.95 -16.29 4.43
N PRO A 619 10.17 -17.32 3.58
CA PRO A 619 11.48 -17.54 3.00
C PRO A 619 11.81 -16.44 1.98
N HIS A 620 13.09 -16.33 1.62
CA HIS A 620 13.52 -15.61 0.42
C HIS A 620 12.85 -16.20 -0.85
N PRO A 621 12.78 -15.45 -1.96
CA PRO A 621 12.26 -15.96 -3.22
C PRO A 621 13.08 -17.15 -3.76
N PRO A 622 12.51 -18.04 -4.59
CA PRO A 622 13.30 -19.02 -5.32
C PRO A 622 14.16 -18.32 -6.39
N LEU A 623 15.35 -18.87 -6.66
CA LEU A 623 16.36 -18.37 -7.61
C LEU A 623 17.04 -17.05 -7.24
N ASP A 624 16.71 -16.44 -6.10
CA ASP A 624 17.27 -15.17 -5.63
C ASP A 624 18.73 -15.30 -5.15
N THR A 625 19.09 -16.37 -4.44
CA THR A 625 20.40 -16.43 -3.78
C THR A 625 21.54 -16.68 -4.80
N VAL A 626 22.57 -15.85 -4.78
CA VAL A 626 23.81 -16.00 -5.56
C VAL A 626 24.93 -16.53 -4.69
N ASP A 627 25.07 -15.98 -3.48
CA ASP A 627 25.90 -16.52 -2.40
C ASP A 627 25.07 -16.50 -1.12
N ASP A 628 25.05 -17.64 -0.43
CA ASP A 628 24.24 -17.89 0.76
C ASP A 628 25.01 -17.62 2.07
N GLY A 629 26.30 -17.25 2.01
CA GLY A 629 27.15 -17.05 3.19
C GLY A 629 27.36 -18.31 4.04
N GLY A 630 26.91 -19.49 3.57
CA GLY A 630 26.84 -20.75 4.32
C GLY A 630 25.46 -21.13 4.85
N LEU A 631 24.43 -20.32 4.61
CA LEU A 631 23.05 -20.52 5.11
C LEU A 631 22.04 -20.63 3.96
N PRO A 632 21.73 -21.85 3.49
CA PRO A 632 20.75 -22.05 2.42
C PRO A 632 19.35 -21.51 2.77
N ARG A 633 18.57 -21.22 1.73
CA ARG A 633 17.16 -20.80 1.78
C ARG A 633 16.33 -21.66 2.76
N HIS A 634 15.62 -21.01 3.68
CA HIS A 634 14.94 -21.66 4.80
C HIS A 634 13.76 -20.84 5.36
N VAL A 635 13.01 -21.45 6.28
CA VAL A 635 12.04 -20.77 7.16
C VAL A 635 12.32 -21.18 8.60
N ILE A 636 12.35 -20.23 9.53
CA ILE A 636 12.47 -20.51 10.97
C ILE A 636 11.07 -20.67 11.57
N VAL A 637 10.81 -21.81 12.21
CA VAL A 637 9.47 -22.19 12.73
C VAL A 637 9.44 -22.37 14.25
N GLY A 638 10.52 -22.01 14.93
CA GLY A 638 10.64 -22.09 16.39
C GLY A 638 12.06 -21.85 16.85
N GLY A 639 12.25 -21.70 18.16
CA GLY A 639 13.57 -21.43 18.73
C GLY A 639 13.51 -20.85 20.15
N VAL A 640 14.68 -20.47 20.65
CA VAL A 640 14.85 -19.68 21.87
C VAL A 640 15.53 -18.38 21.48
N VAL A 641 15.05 -17.26 22.02
CA VAL A 641 15.60 -15.93 21.81
C VAL A 641 16.06 -15.34 23.13
N ALA A 642 16.93 -14.33 23.05
CA ALA A 642 17.30 -13.47 24.15
C ALA A 642 17.13 -12.00 23.74
N HIS A 643 16.95 -11.12 24.73
CA HIS A 643 16.79 -9.69 24.54
C HIS A 643 17.90 -8.92 25.24
N HIS A 644 18.30 -7.80 24.61
CA HIS A 644 19.35 -6.88 25.05
C HIS A 644 20.76 -7.50 25.11
N GLU A 645 21.77 -6.64 25.27
CA GLU A 645 23.19 -7.04 25.40
C GLU A 645 23.45 -8.02 26.58
N GLU A 646 22.64 -7.95 27.64
CA GLU A 646 22.69 -8.88 28.79
C GLU A 646 22.11 -10.29 28.50
N GLN A 647 21.56 -10.52 27.29
CA GLN A 647 20.97 -11.79 26.84
C GLN A 647 19.89 -12.35 27.80
N LEU A 648 18.95 -11.50 28.21
CA LEU A 648 17.88 -11.90 29.13
C LEU A 648 16.81 -12.74 28.42
N PRO A 649 16.25 -13.78 29.08
CA PRO A 649 15.23 -14.66 28.49
C PRO A 649 13.81 -14.07 28.47
N ALA A 650 13.65 -12.81 28.90
CA ALA A 650 12.39 -12.08 28.90
C ALA A 650 12.67 -10.61 28.55
N PHE A 651 11.74 -9.98 27.82
CA PHE A 651 11.80 -8.59 27.42
C PHE A 651 11.53 -7.66 28.62
N ASP A 652 12.45 -6.75 28.94
CA ASP A 652 12.32 -5.77 30.03
C ASP A 652 12.10 -4.37 29.47
N LEU A 653 10.88 -3.85 29.62
CA LEU A 653 10.46 -2.54 29.12
C LEU A 653 11.33 -1.38 29.65
N ASN A 654 11.94 -1.52 30.82
CA ASN A 654 12.82 -0.48 31.39
C ASN A 654 14.18 -0.42 30.69
N LYS A 655 14.63 -1.54 30.11
CA LYS A 655 15.85 -1.64 29.30
C LYS A 655 15.56 -1.34 27.82
N ALA A 656 14.38 -1.77 27.34
CA ALA A 656 13.94 -1.62 25.96
C ALA A 656 13.85 -0.17 25.45
N ARG A 657 13.73 0.83 26.35
CA ARG A 657 13.65 2.26 25.98
C ARG A 657 14.78 2.79 25.08
N LEU A 658 15.90 2.07 24.96
CA LEU A 658 17.04 2.41 24.11
C LEU A 658 17.60 1.20 23.33
N ASP A 659 17.03 0.01 23.49
CA ASP A 659 17.57 -1.23 22.92
C ASP A 659 16.48 -2.25 22.58
N PHE A 660 16.22 -2.41 21.28
CA PHE A 660 15.25 -3.35 20.73
C PHE A 660 15.89 -4.66 20.22
N ASP A 661 17.21 -4.88 20.45
CA ASP A 661 17.95 -6.08 20.04
C ASP A 661 17.24 -7.37 20.50
N LYS A 662 17.23 -8.34 19.58
CA LYS A 662 16.68 -9.66 19.76
C LYS A 662 17.63 -10.64 19.07
N THR A 663 18.22 -11.52 19.86
CA THR A 663 19.27 -12.46 19.46
C THR A 663 18.69 -13.88 19.47
N LEU A 664 18.86 -14.63 18.40
CA LEU A 664 18.42 -16.02 18.24
C LEU A 664 19.44 -17.00 18.86
N ILE A 665 19.06 -17.62 19.97
CA ILE A 665 19.92 -18.51 20.75
C ILE A 665 19.85 -19.96 20.22
N THR A 666 18.67 -20.41 19.79
CA THR A 666 18.47 -21.67 19.07
C THR A 666 17.40 -21.49 18.01
N ALA A 667 17.50 -22.22 16.90
CA ALA A 667 16.58 -22.10 15.77
C ALA A 667 16.17 -23.48 15.23
N GLN A 668 14.86 -23.73 15.20
CA GLN A 668 14.27 -24.80 14.40
C GLN A 668 14.01 -24.24 12.99
N ALA A 669 14.85 -24.62 12.03
CA ALA A 669 14.72 -24.19 10.65
C ALA A 669 14.32 -25.35 9.72
N ASN A 670 13.45 -25.05 8.76
CA ASN A 670 13.06 -25.94 7.67
C ASN A 670 13.78 -25.51 6.39
N ALA A 671 14.48 -26.43 5.72
CA ALA A 671 15.12 -26.15 4.43
C ALA A 671 14.06 -25.95 3.33
N VAL A 672 14.30 -24.99 2.44
CA VAL A 672 13.50 -24.79 1.23
C VAL A 672 14.43 -24.81 0.02
N PRO A 673 14.12 -25.52 -1.08
CA PRO A 673 15.03 -25.56 -2.23
C PRO A 673 15.19 -24.18 -2.88
N GLU A 674 16.44 -23.82 -3.20
CA GLU A 674 16.78 -22.60 -3.96
C GLU A 674 16.16 -22.60 -5.36
N ALA A 675 16.06 -23.77 -6.00
CA ALA A 675 15.37 -23.96 -7.28
C ALA A 675 13.82 -24.03 -7.16
N GLY A 676 13.27 -23.65 -6.01
CA GLY A 676 11.85 -23.77 -5.68
C GLY A 676 11.42 -25.18 -5.26
N THR A 677 10.39 -25.21 -4.42
CA THR A 677 9.55 -26.38 -4.13
C THR A 677 8.73 -26.80 -5.35
N ALA A 678 8.07 -27.97 -5.29
CA ALA A 678 7.23 -28.44 -6.39
C ALA A 678 6.06 -27.49 -6.74
N THR A 679 5.48 -26.80 -5.76
CA THR A 679 4.41 -25.82 -5.97
C THR A 679 4.94 -24.52 -6.58
N GLU A 680 6.10 -24.05 -6.15
CA GLU A 680 6.78 -22.91 -6.77
C GLU A 680 7.15 -23.23 -8.22
N GLN A 681 7.69 -24.42 -8.49
CA GLN A 681 8.02 -24.86 -9.85
C GLN A 681 6.79 -24.99 -10.76
N ALA A 682 5.65 -25.43 -10.21
CA ALA A 682 4.38 -25.43 -10.95
C ALA A 682 3.90 -24.00 -11.27
N ALA A 683 4.02 -23.06 -10.33
CA ALA A 683 3.70 -21.65 -10.55
C ALA A 683 4.65 -20.96 -11.55
N MET A 684 5.96 -21.23 -11.47
CA MET A 684 6.95 -20.78 -12.46
C MET A 684 6.64 -21.32 -13.87
N ALA A 685 6.23 -22.60 -13.98
CA ALA A 685 5.84 -23.20 -15.25
C ALA A 685 4.51 -22.64 -15.79
N PHE A 686 3.55 -22.33 -14.91
CA PHE A 686 2.30 -21.67 -15.27
C PHE A 686 2.56 -20.27 -15.85
N HIS A 687 3.31 -19.43 -15.15
CA HIS A 687 3.61 -18.06 -15.61
C HIS A 687 4.54 -18.00 -16.84
N ALA A 688 5.34 -19.04 -17.08
CA ALA A 688 6.13 -19.19 -18.30
C ALA A 688 5.28 -19.49 -19.56
N LEU A 689 4.02 -19.92 -19.41
CA LEU A 689 3.07 -20.08 -20.52
C LEU A 689 2.21 -18.82 -20.65
N ARG A 690 2.47 -17.98 -21.66
CA ARG A 690 1.77 -16.68 -21.81
C ARG A 690 0.23 -16.74 -21.83
N THR A 691 -0.33 -17.82 -22.37
CA THR A 691 -1.72 -17.85 -22.84
C THR A 691 -2.46 -19.06 -22.26
N HIS A 692 -3.42 -18.80 -21.37
CA HIS A 692 -4.28 -19.83 -20.79
C HIS A 692 -5.70 -19.69 -21.34
N ALA A 693 -6.21 -20.76 -21.95
CA ALA A 693 -7.57 -20.77 -22.48
C ALA A 693 -8.60 -20.61 -21.36
N SER A 694 -9.48 -19.61 -21.48
CA SER A 694 -10.47 -19.27 -20.46
C SER A 694 -11.80 -18.84 -21.11
N TYR A 695 -12.65 -18.20 -20.31
CA TYR A 695 -13.98 -17.73 -20.67
C TYR A 695 -14.19 -16.31 -20.14
N THR A 696 -15.23 -15.61 -20.61
CA THR A 696 -15.72 -14.36 -20.01
C THR A 696 -16.70 -14.65 -18.86
N SER A 697 -17.02 -13.63 -18.05
CA SER A 697 -18.01 -13.74 -16.97
C SER A 697 -19.44 -14.10 -17.41
N ASP A 698 -19.80 -13.90 -18.68
CA ASP A 698 -21.08 -14.33 -19.25
C ASP A 698 -21.05 -15.73 -19.90
N GLY A 699 -19.87 -16.38 -19.93
CA GLY A 699 -19.64 -17.75 -20.37
C GLY A 699 -19.15 -17.90 -21.82
N SER A 700 -18.84 -16.81 -22.51
CA SER A 700 -18.24 -16.85 -23.85
C SER A 700 -16.80 -17.35 -23.83
N ALA A 701 -16.39 -18.12 -24.83
CA ALA A 701 -14.98 -18.46 -25.07
C ALA A 701 -14.24 -17.39 -25.92
N THR A 702 -14.93 -16.31 -26.30
CA THR A 702 -14.38 -15.17 -27.05
C THR A 702 -14.69 -13.85 -26.35
N LEU A 703 -13.71 -12.94 -26.35
CA LEU A 703 -13.84 -11.55 -25.92
C LEU A 703 -14.81 -10.78 -26.84
N PRO A 704 -15.33 -9.61 -26.42
CA PRO A 704 -16.10 -8.71 -27.28
C PRO A 704 -15.38 -8.27 -28.57
N SER A 705 -14.04 -8.32 -28.59
CA SER A 705 -13.21 -8.07 -29.78
C SER A 705 -13.20 -9.21 -30.81
N GLY A 706 -13.85 -10.35 -30.52
CA GLY A 706 -13.85 -11.56 -31.35
C GLY A 706 -12.61 -12.45 -31.17
N LEU A 707 -11.61 -12.02 -30.39
CA LEU A 707 -10.46 -12.84 -30.02
C LEU A 707 -10.85 -13.91 -28.99
N ALA A 708 -10.07 -15.00 -28.89
CA ALA A 708 -10.25 -16.00 -27.84
C ALA A 708 -10.06 -15.38 -26.44
N ALA A 709 -10.91 -15.77 -25.48
CA ALA A 709 -10.90 -15.29 -24.10
C ALA A 709 -9.76 -15.95 -23.30
N ASN A 710 -8.52 -15.62 -23.64
CA ASN A 710 -7.34 -16.14 -22.95
C ASN A 710 -6.98 -15.26 -21.76
N PHE A 711 -6.69 -15.88 -20.62
CA PHE A 711 -6.00 -15.22 -19.52
C PHE A 711 -4.51 -15.13 -19.85
N ILE A 712 -3.92 -13.95 -19.64
CA ILE A 712 -2.55 -13.63 -20.07
C ILE A 712 -1.63 -13.50 -18.87
N THR A 713 -0.53 -14.25 -18.89
CA THR A 713 0.56 -14.17 -17.91
C THR A 713 1.81 -13.57 -18.59
N ASN A 714 2.91 -13.48 -17.84
CA ASN A 714 4.18 -12.98 -18.33
C ASN A 714 4.66 -13.69 -19.63
N GLY A 715 4.75 -15.03 -19.60
CA GLY A 715 5.12 -15.85 -20.76
C GLY A 715 6.63 -16.02 -21.00
N ARG A 716 7.47 -15.63 -20.03
CA ARG A 716 8.92 -15.82 -20.06
C ARG A 716 9.32 -16.92 -19.07
N PRO A 717 10.40 -17.67 -19.32
CA PRO A 717 10.89 -18.64 -18.35
C PRO A 717 11.39 -17.95 -17.08
N ALA A 718 11.25 -18.64 -15.94
CA ALA A 718 11.81 -18.21 -14.66
C ALA A 718 13.31 -17.89 -14.76
N VAL A 719 13.71 -16.76 -14.16
CA VAL A 719 15.10 -16.29 -14.11
C VAL A 719 15.44 -15.79 -12.70
N LYS A 720 16.73 -15.69 -12.40
CA LYS A 720 17.22 -15.11 -11.13
C LYS A 720 16.66 -13.69 -10.95
N GLY A 721 16.09 -13.41 -9.77
CA GLY A 721 15.38 -12.16 -9.44
C GLY A 721 13.99 -11.98 -10.06
N ALA A 722 13.55 -12.88 -10.95
CA ALA A 722 12.19 -12.87 -11.48
C ALA A 722 11.72 -14.30 -11.82
N PRO A 723 11.44 -15.12 -10.80
CA PRO A 723 10.98 -16.49 -10.98
C PRO A 723 9.57 -16.57 -11.60
N PHE A 724 8.70 -15.59 -11.35
CA PHE A 724 7.31 -15.61 -11.81
C PHE A 724 7.02 -14.60 -12.94
N ALA A 725 7.71 -13.46 -13.00
CA ALA A 725 7.45 -12.44 -14.01
C ALA A 725 8.70 -11.68 -14.48
N ASP A 726 9.53 -12.29 -15.35
CA ASP A 726 10.70 -11.65 -16.00
C ASP A 726 10.31 -10.28 -16.55
N PRO A 727 10.81 -9.17 -15.98
CA PRO A 727 10.36 -7.83 -16.35
C PRO A 727 10.86 -7.41 -17.73
N CYS A 728 11.86 -8.10 -18.26
CA CYS A 728 12.51 -7.81 -19.53
C CYS A 728 11.68 -8.36 -20.71
N VAL A 729 10.46 -7.85 -20.82
CA VAL A 729 9.40 -8.28 -21.73
C VAL A 729 8.65 -7.06 -22.28
N ASN A 730 8.26 -7.10 -23.56
CA ASN A 730 7.43 -6.06 -24.17
C ASN A 730 5.93 -6.39 -24.08
N ASP A 731 5.06 -5.46 -24.49
CA ASP A 731 3.60 -5.62 -24.39
C ASP A 731 3.05 -6.84 -25.17
N THR A 732 3.80 -7.39 -26.14
CA THR A 732 3.40 -8.62 -26.86
C THR A 732 3.82 -9.92 -26.16
N GLY A 733 4.64 -9.85 -25.11
CA GLY A 733 5.21 -11.00 -24.41
C GLY A 733 6.55 -11.50 -24.96
N ALA A 734 7.12 -10.80 -25.95
CA ALA A 734 8.43 -11.13 -26.47
C ALA A 734 9.54 -10.58 -25.57
N ALA A 735 10.69 -11.26 -25.58
CA ALA A 735 11.88 -10.81 -24.88
C ALA A 735 12.24 -9.37 -25.31
N ALA A 736 12.53 -8.53 -24.32
CA ALA A 736 13.05 -7.18 -24.51
C ALA A 736 14.29 -6.98 -23.62
N GLY A 737 14.98 -5.87 -23.79
CA GLY A 737 16.14 -5.53 -22.97
C GLY A 737 17.50 -5.88 -23.58
N VAL A 738 18.46 -4.97 -23.44
CA VAL A 738 19.90 -5.30 -23.49
C VAL A 738 20.37 -5.64 -22.08
N ALA A 739 20.97 -6.82 -21.89
CA ALA A 739 21.41 -7.26 -20.57
C ALA A 739 22.52 -6.36 -20.00
N ARG A 740 22.34 -5.91 -18.76
CA ARG A 740 23.29 -5.12 -17.98
C ARG A 740 23.42 -5.74 -16.59
N THR A 741 24.64 -5.82 -16.07
CA THR A 741 24.91 -6.38 -14.74
C THR A 741 25.63 -5.36 -13.88
N TYR A 742 25.18 -5.20 -12.65
CA TYR A 742 25.86 -4.44 -11.60
C TYR A 742 26.06 -5.34 -10.37
N LYS A 743 27.18 -5.17 -9.66
CA LYS A 743 27.46 -5.88 -8.41
C LYS A 743 27.88 -4.88 -7.34
N ALA A 744 26.99 -4.65 -6.40
CA ALA A 744 27.16 -3.69 -5.33
C ALA A 744 27.16 -4.39 -3.97
N ALA A 745 27.80 -3.74 -3.01
CA ALA A 745 27.75 -4.10 -1.61
C ALA A 745 27.37 -2.87 -0.78
N ASN A 746 26.46 -3.05 0.17
CA ASN A 746 26.19 -2.06 1.20
C ASN A 746 27.25 -2.20 2.29
N ILE A 747 27.91 -1.09 2.63
CA ILE A 747 28.98 -1.03 3.62
C ILE A 747 28.66 0.01 4.69
N GLN A 748 29.14 -0.22 5.92
CA GLN A 748 29.17 0.80 6.97
C GLN A 748 30.57 1.39 7.12
N LEU A 749 30.67 2.71 7.31
CA LEU A 749 31.92 3.41 7.53
C LEU A 749 31.76 4.69 8.37
N ASP A 750 32.86 5.15 8.97
CA ASP A 750 32.95 6.47 9.56
C ASP A 750 33.18 7.54 8.48
N MET A 751 32.10 8.16 8.00
CA MET A 751 32.14 9.11 6.89
C MET A 751 32.37 10.54 7.39
N LYS A 752 33.49 11.14 6.98
CA LYS A 752 33.80 12.56 7.24
C LYS A 752 33.05 13.44 6.26
N LEU A 753 32.19 14.32 6.80
CA LEU A 753 31.31 15.20 6.04
C LEU A 753 31.96 16.52 5.63
N ASN A 754 32.88 17.06 6.44
CA ASN A 754 33.51 18.35 6.16
C ASN A 754 34.92 18.53 6.79
N LYS A 755 35.60 19.62 6.38
CA LYS A 755 36.94 19.99 6.87
C LYS A 755 37.00 20.41 8.34
N ALA A 756 35.86 20.68 8.99
CA ALA A 756 35.79 20.96 10.42
C ALA A 756 35.76 19.67 11.28
N GLY A 757 35.81 18.49 10.64
CA GLY A 757 35.84 17.21 11.34
C GLY A 757 34.46 16.65 11.68
N TRP A 758 33.37 17.22 11.13
CA TRP A 758 32.07 16.56 11.22
C TRP A 758 32.14 15.20 10.54
N HIS A 759 31.63 14.18 11.22
CA HIS A 759 31.64 12.80 10.74
C HIS A 759 30.40 12.08 11.28
N PHE A 760 30.01 11.00 10.60
CA PHE A 760 28.93 10.13 11.06
C PHE A 760 29.44 8.67 11.12
N PRO A 761 29.72 8.13 12.32
CA PRO A 761 30.40 6.84 12.50
C PRO A 761 29.67 5.62 11.93
N GLN A 762 28.35 5.73 11.73
CA GLN A 762 27.48 4.64 11.26
C GLN A 762 26.93 4.90 9.86
N SER A 763 27.64 5.69 9.05
CA SER A 763 27.21 5.96 7.67
C SER A 763 27.13 4.66 6.87
N ARG A 764 26.05 4.48 6.12
CA ARG A 764 25.80 3.29 5.30
C ARG A 764 25.65 3.71 3.85
N ILE A 765 26.42 3.13 2.94
CA ILE A 765 26.37 3.44 1.50
C ILE A 765 26.50 2.18 0.66
N SER A 766 25.88 2.18 -0.52
CA SER A 766 26.15 1.18 -1.57
C SER A 766 27.41 1.57 -2.33
N VAL A 767 28.29 0.61 -2.62
CA VAL A 767 29.45 0.76 -3.51
C VAL A 767 29.62 -0.47 -4.39
N LEU A 768 30.26 -0.33 -5.55
CA LEU A 768 30.58 -1.48 -6.40
C LEU A 768 31.62 -2.39 -5.73
N TRP A 769 31.59 -3.70 -6.02
CA TRP A 769 32.45 -4.70 -5.35
C TRP A 769 33.95 -4.37 -5.40
N ASP A 770 34.48 -3.92 -6.54
CA ASP A 770 35.91 -3.59 -6.67
C ASP A 770 36.27 -2.29 -5.91
N ASP A 771 35.27 -1.44 -5.59
CA ASP A 771 35.42 -0.18 -4.83
C ASP A 771 35.24 -0.34 -3.31
N VAL A 772 34.80 -1.50 -2.81
CA VAL A 772 34.61 -1.78 -1.36
C VAL A 772 35.90 -1.52 -0.58
N THR A 773 36.99 -2.20 -0.94
CA THR A 773 38.27 -2.08 -0.23
C THR A 773 38.89 -0.68 -0.37
N PRO A 774 38.94 -0.06 -1.57
CA PRO A 774 39.38 1.33 -1.71
C PRO A 774 38.58 2.36 -0.90
N THR A 775 37.28 2.14 -0.70
CA THR A 775 36.43 3.07 0.06
C THR A 775 36.64 2.88 1.57
N LEU A 776 36.67 1.64 2.06
CA LEU A 776 36.89 1.33 3.48
C LEU A 776 38.29 1.71 3.98
N ASN A 777 39.32 1.64 3.14
CA ASN A 777 40.69 2.03 3.51
C ASN A 777 40.99 3.53 3.27
N GLY A 778 40.05 4.29 2.71
CA GLY A 778 40.18 5.73 2.44
C GLY A 778 41.04 6.11 1.22
N THR A 779 41.40 5.18 0.33
CA THR A 779 42.05 5.51 -0.95
C THR A 779 41.08 6.00 -2.03
N ARG A 780 39.78 5.73 -1.87
CA ARG A 780 38.66 6.30 -2.62
C ARG A 780 37.77 7.09 -1.65
N THR A 781 37.36 8.29 -2.05
CA THR A 781 36.42 9.10 -1.26
C THR A 781 35.03 8.45 -1.27
N PRO A 782 34.32 8.39 -0.14
CA PRO A 782 32.91 7.98 -0.12
C PRO A 782 32.04 8.90 -0.98
N GLU A 783 31.23 8.32 -1.86
CA GLU A 783 30.27 9.03 -2.72
C GLU A 783 29.03 8.14 -2.91
N PRO A 784 27.81 8.71 -3.05
CA PRO A 784 26.61 7.94 -3.33
C PRO A 784 26.72 7.19 -4.66
N LEU A 785 26.21 5.97 -4.73
CA LEU A 785 26.25 5.16 -5.95
C LEU A 785 25.29 5.73 -7.00
N PHE A 786 25.86 6.19 -8.13
CA PHE A 786 25.10 6.46 -9.35
C PHE A 786 25.53 5.50 -10.46
N PHE A 787 24.60 4.67 -10.91
CA PHE A 787 24.79 3.73 -12.03
C PHE A 787 23.88 4.10 -13.20
N ARG A 788 24.10 3.53 -14.38
CA ARG A 788 23.48 4.00 -15.64
C ARG A 788 22.82 2.90 -16.44
N ALA A 789 21.77 3.26 -17.18
CA ALA A 789 21.13 2.37 -18.13
C ALA A 789 20.54 3.17 -19.28
N ASN A 790 20.42 2.53 -20.44
CA ASN A 790 19.59 3.06 -21.52
C ASN A 790 18.13 2.64 -21.34
N THR A 791 17.19 3.39 -21.93
CA THR A 791 15.85 2.89 -22.23
C THR A 791 15.93 1.52 -22.92
N ASN A 792 15.13 0.55 -22.47
CA ASN A 792 15.18 -0.85 -22.88
C ASN A 792 16.49 -1.58 -22.53
N ASP A 793 17.14 -1.24 -21.41
CA ASP A 793 18.10 -2.12 -20.75
C ASP A 793 17.41 -3.03 -19.72
N CYS A 794 17.96 -4.22 -19.53
CA CYS A 794 17.54 -5.22 -18.57
C CYS A 794 18.63 -5.37 -17.50
N VAL A 795 18.43 -4.75 -16.35
CA VAL A 795 19.42 -4.68 -15.26
C VAL A 795 19.29 -5.90 -14.37
N THR A 796 20.42 -6.56 -14.10
CA THR A 796 20.58 -7.59 -13.07
C THR A 796 21.52 -7.04 -12.00
N PHE A 797 20.98 -6.72 -10.83
CA PHE A 797 21.68 -6.06 -9.74
C PHE A 797 21.97 -7.10 -8.63
N TYR A 798 23.25 -7.43 -8.46
CA TYR A 798 23.71 -8.31 -7.38
C TYR A 798 23.88 -7.45 -6.13
N HIS A 799 23.08 -7.72 -5.11
CA HIS A 799 23.02 -6.95 -3.88
C HIS A 799 23.68 -7.75 -2.75
N THR A 800 24.82 -7.27 -2.26
CA THR A 800 25.56 -7.88 -1.15
C THR A 800 25.40 -7.04 0.12
N ASN A 801 25.12 -7.67 1.25
CA ASN A 801 25.10 -6.97 2.54
C ASN A 801 26.42 -7.20 3.31
N LEU A 802 27.15 -6.12 3.61
CA LEU A 802 28.33 -6.11 4.50
C LEU A 802 28.14 -5.21 5.73
N VAL A 803 26.92 -4.70 5.94
CA VAL A 803 26.58 -3.85 7.08
C VAL A 803 26.44 -4.71 8.35
N PRO A 804 26.81 -4.22 9.54
CA PRO A 804 26.55 -4.94 10.80
C PRO A 804 25.06 -5.22 11.00
N ARG A 805 24.74 -6.31 11.71
CA ARG A 805 23.34 -6.74 11.94
C ARG A 805 22.51 -5.80 12.83
N VAL A 806 23.13 -4.76 13.37
CA VAL A 806 22.55 -3.82 14.35
C VAL A 806 23.04 -2.41 14.01
N TYR A 807 22.14 -1.44 14.11
CA TYR A 807 22.48 -0.03 14.29
C TYR A 807 22.71 0.22 15.78
N VAL A 808 23.89 0.69 16.19
CA VAL A 808 24.19 0.90 17.61
C VAL A 808 23.57 2.21 18.11
N GLN A 809 23.18 2.24 19.38
CA GLN A 809 22.56 3.42 19.99
C GLN A 809 23.46 4.65 19.88
N ASP A 810 22.89 5.80 19.52
CA ASP A 810 23.52 7.11 19.58
C ASP A 810 22.60 8.17 20.23
N ASP A 811 22.87 9.45 20.03
CA ASP A 811 22.08 10.56 20.59
C ASP A 811 20.73 10.77 19.89
N PHE A 812 20.52 10.14 18.73
CA PHE A 812 19.34 10.32 17.87
C PHE A 812 18.53 9.04 17.68
N GLN A 813 19.18 7.88 17.65
CA GLN A 813 18.55 6.59 17.39
C GLN A 813 18.82 5.58 18.51
N VAL A 814 17.79 4.78 18.83
CA VAL A 814 17.90 3.63 19.74
C VAL A 814 18.68 2.50 19.06
N ARG A 815 19.20 1.54 19.84
CA ARG A 815 19.81 0.34 19.26
C ARG A 815 18.73 -0.52 18.59
N THR A 816 18.86 -0.76 17.29
CA THR A 816 17.89 -1.48 16.46
C THR A 816 18.57 -2.61 15.67
N PRO A 817 17.94 -3.79 15.57
CA PRO A 817 18.25 -4.77 14.53
C PRO A 817 18.19 -4.16 13.13
N THR A 818 19.21 -4.47 12.34
CA THR A 818 19.33 -4.18 10.91
C THR A 818 19.89 -5.42 10.23
N ASP A 819 19.25 -6.56 10.52
CA ASP A 819 19.70 -7.91 10.18
C ASP A 819 19.62 -8.21 8.68
N VAL A 820 18.68 -7.56 8.00
CA VAL A 820 18.35 -7.70 6.58
C VAL A 820 18.30 -6.32 5.91
N MET A 821 18.65 -6.27 4.61
CA MET A 821 18.48 -5.09 3.76
C MET A 821 17.86 -5.49 2.43
N GLY A 822 16.80 -4.82 1.99
CA GLY A 822 16.09 -5.09 0.74
C GLY A 822 16.04 -3.84 -0.11
N GLN A 823 16.60 -3.90 -1.31
CA GLN A 823 16.87 -2.73 -2.14
C GLN A 823 15.67 -2.43 -3.06
N HIS A 824 14.74 -1.59 -2.62
CA HIS A 824 13.57 -1.19 -3.42
C HIS A 824 13.93 -0.12 -4.46
N ILE A 825 13.35 -0.19 -5.66
CA ILE A 825 13.65 0.74 -6.78
C ILE A 825 12.39 1.33 -7.40
N HIS A 826 12.46 2.62 -7.71
CA HIS A 826 11.35 3.43 -8.23
C HIS A 826 11.21 3.30 -9.76
N LEU A 827 10.02 3.59 -10.29
CA LEU A 827 9.59 3.68 -11.71
C LEU A 827 9.79 2.46 -12.65
N VAL A 828 10.79 1.61 -12.44
CA VAL A 828 11.14 0.47 -13.30
C VAL A 828 10.19 -0.72 -13.10
N LYS A 829 10.23 -1.70 -14.01
CA LYS A 829 9.46 -2.96 -13.88
C LYS A 829 10.28 -4.05 -13.20
N PHE A 830 9.64 -4.82 -12.35
CA PHE A 830 10.23 -5.94 -11.61
C PHE A 830 9.17 -6.98 -11.25
N ASP A 831 9.60 -8.16 -10.79
CA ASP A 831 8.71 -9.17 -10.22
C ASP A 831 8.47 -8.85 -8.73
N VAL A 832 7.24 -8.52 -8.34
CA VAL A 832 6.95 -8.05 -6.96
C VAL A 832 7.19 -9.15 -5.90
N LEU A 833 7.28 -10.41 -6.35
CA LEU A 833 7.61 -11.56 -5.52
C LEU A 833 9.11 -11.77 -5.31
N ALA A 834 10.01 -11.04 -6.00
CA ALA A 834 11.46 -11.33 -5.96
C ALA A 834 12.41 -10.17 -6.34
N SER A 835 11.91 -8.96 -6.60
CA SER A 835 12.75 -7.77 -6.87
C SER A 835 12.10 -6.45 -6.42
N ASP A 836 11.23 -6.53 -5.41
CA ASP A 836 10.61 -5.38 -4.75
C ASP A 836 11.49 -4.81 -3.61
N GLY A 837 12.43 -5.60 -3.09
CA GLY A 837 13.27 -5.24 -1.94
C GLY A 837 12.52 -5.15 -0.61
N ALA A 838 11.37 -5.79 -0.46
CA ALA A 838 10.47 -5.61 0.69
C ALA A 838 9.76 -6.90 1.14
N GLY A 839 9.22 -6.90 2.36
CA GLY A 839 8.40 -7.98 2.94
C GLY A 839 6.91 -7.65 2.95
N ASN A 840 6.29 -7.57 1.77
CA ASN A 840 4.92 -7.06 1.59
C ASN A 840 3.86 -8.17 1.57
N GLY A 841 2.89 -8.14 2.50
CA GLY A 841 1.73 -9.03 2.50
C GLY A 841 2.11 -10.52 2.49
N TRP A 842 1.51 -11.31 1.60
CA TRP A 842 1.86 -12.72 1.45
C TRP A 842 3.05 -12.99 0.51
N ASN A 843 3.81 -11.97 0.09
CA ASN A 843 5.01 -12.19 -0.73
C ASN A 843 6.12 -12.91 0.06
N TYR A 844 7.22 -13.21 -0.63
CA TYR A 844 8.48 -13.64 -0.03
C TYR A 844 9.14 -12.50 0.75
N GLU A 845 10.18 -12.82 1.49
CA GLU A 845 11.09 -11.83 2.07
C GLU A 845 12.21 -11.53 1.06
N ASP A 846 12.07 -10.47 0.27
CA ASP A 846 13.08 -10.05 -0.70
C ASP A 846 14.12 -9.13 -0.04
N GLY A 847 15.07 -9.74 0.67
CA GLY A 847 16.11 -9.03 1.40
C GLY A 847 17.40 -9.84 1.52
N THR A 848 18.48 -9.16 1.89
CA THR A 848 19.85 -9.72 2.01
C THR A 848 20.32 -9.64 3.45
N PHE A 849 20.54 -10.79 4.08
CA PHE A 849 21.05 -10.86 5.44
C PHE A 849 22.46 -10.30 5.56
N SER A 850 22.67 -9.54 6.64
CA SER A 850 23.98 -9.12 7.12
C SER A 850 24.87 -10.33 7.43
N PRO A 851 26.21 -10.18 7.37
CA PRO A 851 27.12 -11.31 7.61
C PRO A 851 26.99 -11.89 9.02
N GLU A 852 26.70 -11.04 10.00
CA GLU A 852 26.53 -11.41 11.40
C GLU A 852 25.20 -12.13 11.66
N GLU A 853 24.13 -11.80 10.93
CA GLU A 853 22.84 -12.51 10.98
C GLU A 853 22.96 -13.93 10.41
N VAL A 854 23.63 -14.08 9.26
CA VAL A 854 23.92 -15.41 8.68
C VAL A 854 24.69 -16.28 9.68
N ILE A 855 25.71 -15.72 10.34
CA ILE A 855 26.49 -16.42 11.36
C ILE A 855 25.64 -16.76 12.60
N GLU A 856 24.78 -15.85 13.07
CA GLU A 856 23.86 -16.12 14.19
C GLU A 856 22.92 -17.28 13.86
N ARG A 857 22.19 -17.20 12.74
CA ARG A 857 21.23 -18.25 12.33
C ARG A 857 21.93 -19.61 12.20
N ILE A 858 23.14 -19.64 11.63
CA ILE A 858 23.96 -20.87 11.58
C ILE A 858 24.27 -21.40 12.98
N HIS A 859 24.73 -20.56 13.91
CA HIS A 859 24.99 -20.98 15.30
C HIS A 859 23.71 -21.46 16.02
N ALA A 860 22.59 -20.78 15.82
CA ALA A 860 21.30 -21.11 16.42
C ALA A 860 20.74 -22.46 15.91
N ILE A 861 20.83 -22.72 14.59
CA ILE A 861 20.46 -24.00 13.97
C ILE A 861 21.37 -25.12 14.49
N ARG A 862 22.70 -24.90 14.50
CA ARG A 862 23.67 -25.87 15.00
C ARG A 862 23.43 -26.25 16.47
N LYS A 863 23.08 -25.26 17.30
CA LYS A 863 22.79 -25.46 18.72
C LYS A 863 21.46 -26.19 18.95
N PHE A 864 20.44 -25.91 18.15
CA PHE A 864 19.18 -26.67 18.16
C PHE A 864 19.40 -28.14 17.79
N ASN A 865 20.20 -28.40 16.75
CA ASN A 865 20.48 -29.75 16.23
C ASN A 865 21.60 -30.52 16.96
N ASN A 866 22.17 -29.96 18.04
CA ASN A 866 23.30 -30.52 18.78
C ASN A 866 24.47 -30.92 17.87
N CYS A 867 24.91 -30.00 17.02
CA CYS A 867 26.04 -30.20 16.10
C CYS A 867 27.38 -30.07 16.82
N VAL A 868 28.25 -31.07 16.67
CA VAL A 868 29.51 -31.18 17.44
C VAL A 868 30.78 -30.89 16.62
N GLY A 869 30.66 -30.71 15.31
CA GLY A 869 31.72 -30.23 14.43
C GLY A 869 32.51 -31.33 13.69
N VAL A 870 33.05 -31.02 12.50
CA VAL A 870 33.93 -31.94 11.72
C VAL A 870 35.08 -32.48 12.58
N ALA A 871 35.67 -31.64 13.43
CA ALA A 871 36.81 -32.01 14.29
C ALA A 871 36.49 -33.09 15.35
N SER A 872 35.21 -33.30 15.67
CA SER A 872 34.74 -34.40 16.54
C SER A 872 34.08 -35.54 15.76
N GLY A 873 34.07 -35.46 14.42
CA GLY A 873 33.54 -36.49 13.53
C GLY A 873 32.07 -36.34 13.15
N ASP A 874 31.46 -35.16 13.32
CA ASP A 874 30.05 -34.94 12.93
C ASP A 874 29.88 -35.02 11.40
N THR A 875 29.30 -36.10 10.91
CA THR A 875 29.06 -36.33 9.47
C THR A 875 27.98 -35.42 8.88
N ARG A 876 27.28 -34.65 9.72
CA ARG A 876 26.25 -33.68 9.30
C ARG A 876 26.84 -32.31 8.98
N ASP A 877 28.10 -32.02 9.34
CA ASP A 877 28.68 -30.70 9.14
C ASP A 877 28.76 -30.33 7.65
N GLY A 878 28.33 -29.10 7.33
CA GLY A 878 28.18 -28.63 5.96
C GLY A 878 26.87 -29.03 5.28
N THR A 879 26.02 -29.84 5.94
CA THR A 879 24.62 -30.03 5.53
C THR A 879 23.72 -28.97 6.17
N PHE A 880 22.48 -28.83 5.70
CA PHE A 880 21.50 -27.92 6.32
C PHE A 880 21.21 -28.22 7.80
N THR A 881 21.40 -29.46 8.27
CA THR A 881 21.23 -29.80 9.69
C THR A 881 22.33 -29.21 10.56
N CYS A 882 23.56 -29.14 10.05
CA CYS A 882 24.70 -28.55 10.74
C CYS A 882 25.46 -27.62 9.76
N PRO A 883 24.86 -26.46 9.42
CA PRO A 883 25.42 -25.55 8.41
C PRO A 883 26.74 -24.94 8.92
N VAL A 884 27.52 -24.35 8.02
CA VAL A 884 28.84 -23.77 8.31
C VAL A 884 28.99 -22.49 7.50
N ALA A 885 29.32 -21.38 8.17
CA ALA A 885 29.50 -20.09 7.52
C ALA A 885 30.64 -20.14 6.49
N ARG A 886 30.46 -19.45 5.36
CA ARG A 886 31.41 -19.40 4.25
C ARG A 886 31.85 -17.96 3.97
N ALA A 887 33.09 -17.82 3.50
CA ALA A 887 33.62 -16.52 3.09
C ALA A 887 33.19 -16.22 1.64
N HIS A 888 32.65 -15.03 1.41
CA HIS A 888 32.15 -14.62 0.10
C HIS A 888 33.26 -14.70 -0.97
N PRO A 889 33.04 -15.35 -2.15
CA PRO A 889 34.08 -15.64 -3.12
C PRO A 889 34.91 -14.44 -3.59
N THR A 890 34.30 -13.26 -3.72
CA THR A 890 35.01 -12.02 -4.09
C THR A 890 35.54 -11.31 -2.85
N LEU A 891 34.62 -10.73 -2.07
CA LEU A 891 34.85 -9.83 -0.94
C LEU A 891 35.48 -10.47 0.32
N LYS A 892 35.55 -11.80 0.41
CA LYS A 892 36.16 -12.59 1.50
C LYS A 892 35.55 -12.46 2.91
N THR A 893 34.56 -11.61 3.10
CA THR A 893 33.79 -11.52 4.36
C THR A 893 33.09 -12.84 4.68
N LEU A 894 33.26 -13.35 5.90
CA LEU A 894 32.58 -14.55 6.41
C LEU A 894 31.10 -14.26 6.64
N GLY A 895 30.20 -15.11 6.14
CA GLY A 895 28.76 -14.98 6.32
C GLY A 895 28.08 -14.01 5.36
N ALA A 896 28.81 -13.21 4.58
CA ALA A 896 28.20 -12.22 3.68
C ALA A 896 27.36 -12.89 2.58
N GLN A 897 26.08 -12.50 2.50
CA GLN A 897 25.12 -12.99 1.53
C GLN A 897 25.05 -12.05 0.30
N THR A 898 24.78 -12.63 -0.88
CA THR A 898 24.45 -11.89 -2.10
C THR A 898 23.15 -12.43 -2.70
N THR A 899 22.14 -11.58 -2.79
CA THR A 899 20.87 -11.82 -3.51
C THR A 899 20.92 -11.16 -4.90
N VAL A 900 19.86 -11.28 -5.70
CA VAL A 900 19.85 -10.74 -7.07
C VAL A 900 18.50 -10.16 -7.47
N GLN A 901 18.52 -8.87 -7.75
CA GLN A 901 17.36 -8.16 -8.24
C GLN A 901 17.41 -7.99 -9.75
N ARG A 902 16.23 -7.93 -10.36
CA ARG A 902 16.06 -7.86 -11.80
C ARG A 902 15.04 -6.79 -12.16
N TRP A 903 15.51 -5.82 -12.94
CA TRP A 903 14.76 -4.62 -13.28
C TRP A 903 14.76 -4.39 -14.80
N TYR A 904 13.64 -3.93 -15.33
CA TYR A 904 13.53 -3.49 -16.71
C TYR A 904 13.27 -1.99 -16.79
N VAL A 905 14.14 -1.32 -17.55
CA VAL A 905 14.07 0.12 -17.83
C VAL A 905 13.13 0.30 -19.02
N ASP A 906 11.84 0.54 -18.75
CA ASP A 906 10.80 0.58 -19.77
C ASP A 906 10.85 1.84 -20.66
N ASP A 907 10.30 1.69 -21.88
CA ASP A 907 10.13 2.77 -22.83
C ASP A 907 8.87 3.59 -22.57
N VAL A 908 9.05 4.83 -22.09
CA VAL A 908 7.95 5.79 -21.90
C VAL A 908 7.72 6.54 -23.22
N LEU A 909 6.92 5.94 -24.09
CA LEU A 909 6.58 6.48 -25.41
C LEU A 909 5.29 7.32 -25.39
N ASN A 910 5.29 8.47 -26.06
CA ASN A 910 4.05 9.20 -26.39
C ASN A 910 3.37 8.65 -27.67
N ASN A 911 2.23 9.19 -28.07
CA ASN A 911 1.50 8.73 -29.27
C ASN A 911 2.31 8.91 -30.58
N GLY A 912 3.27 9.83 -30.59
CA GLY A 912 4.24 10.02 -31.67
C GLY A 912 5.40 9.00 -31.67
N ARG A 913 5.41 8.04 -30.74
CA ARG A 913 6.51 7.08 -30.49
C ARG A 913 7.85 7.74 -30.15
N VAL A 914 7.82 8.95 -29.59
CA VAL A 914 9.01 9.61 -29.05
C VAL A 914 9.26 9.08 -27.65
N ASP A 915 10.47 8.55 -27.41
CA ASP A 915 10.94 8.17 -26.08
C ASP A 915 11.12 9.41 -25.20
N ARG A 916 10.52 9.37 -24.01
CA ARG A 916 10.54 10.45 -23.02
C ARG A 916 11.44 10.15 -21.83
N THR A 917 11.99 8.94 -21.75
CA THR A 917 12.90 8.37 -20.73
C THR A 917 12.37 8.39 -19.29
N LEU A 918 12.78 7.41 -18.47
CA LEU A 918 12.52 7.44 -17.02
C LEU A 918 13.33 8.52 -16.28
N ARG A 919 14.44 9.00 -16.87
CA ARG A 919 15.37 9.99 -16.29
C ARG A 919 16.05 9.44 -15.04
N THR A 920 16.02 10.13 -13.90
CA THR A 920 16.66 9.67 -12.67
C THR A 920 15.67 8.86 -11.84
N VAL A 921 16.04 7.61 -11.59
CA VAL A 921 15.34 6.65 -10.75
C VAL A 921 16.02 6.57 -9.39
N PHE A 922 15.23 6.55 -8.31
CA PHE A 922 15.69 6.43 -6.93
C PHE A 922 15.64 4.98 -6.46
N THR A 923 16.57 4.58 -5.58
CA THR A 923 16.54 3.27 -4.91
C THR A 923 17.13 3.35 -3.52
N HIS A 924 16.55 2.62 -2.57
CA HIS A 924 16.80 2.70 -1.13
C HIS A 924 16.48 1.36 -0.45
N ASP A 925 16.84 1.21 0.82
CA ASP A 925 16.43 0.04 1.60
C ASP A 925 14.97 0.16 2.06
N HIS A 926 14.21 -0.94 2.04
CA HIS A 926 12.81 -0.99 2.50
C HIS A 926 12.58 -1.79 3.81
N PHE A 927 13.61 -2.38 4.43
CA PHE A 927 13.46 -3.05 5.73
C PHE A 927 13.74 -2.14 6.93
N GLY A 928 14.57 -1.13 6.77
CA GLY A 928 14.82 -0.06 7.74
C GLY A 928 15.08 1.33 7.15
N PRO A 929 14.31 1.85 6.16
CA PRO A 929 14.55 3.14 5.53
C PRO A 929 14.65 4.35 6.48
N SER A 930 13.99 4.36 7.64
CA SER A 930 14.10 5.47 8.59
C SER A 930 15.51 5.52 9.19
N THR A 931 15.99 4.37 9.68
CA THR A 931 17.36 4.20 10.18
C THR A 931 18.39 4.38 9.05
N HIS A 932 18.21 3.68 7.92
CA HIS A 932 19.22 3.54 6.87
C HIS A 932 19.34 4.73 5.92
N GLN A 933 18.24 5.34 5.48
CA GLN A 933 18.32 6.44 4.52
C GLN A 933 18.92 7.70 5.16
N GLN A 934 18.63 7.93 6.45
CA GLN A 934 19.30 8.98 7.24
C GLN A 934 20.81 8.73 7.38
N ALA A 935 21.22 7.46 7.46
CA ALA A 935 22.63 7.06 7.46
C ALA A 935 23.33 7.16 6.09
N GLY A 936 22.62 7.55 5.03
CA GLY A 936 23.16 7.72 3.67
C GLY A 936 22.86 6.59 2.70
N LEU A 937 22.07 5.58 3.09
CA LEU A 937 21.84 4.40 2.25
C LEU A 937 20.77 4.66 1.18
N TYR A 938 21.24 5.18 0.05
CA TYR A 938 20.46 5.35 -1.17
C TYR A 938 21.39 5.33 -2.39
N ALA A 939 20.81 5.04 -3.56
CA ALA A 939 21.50 5.10 -4.84
C ALA A 939 20.59 5.68 -5.93
N GLY A 940 21.20 6.09 -7.04
CA GLY A 940 20.49 6.62 -8.20
C GLY A 940 20.79 5.81 -9.47
N LEU A 941 19.75 5.36 -10.16
CA LEU A 941 19.86 4.87 -11.53
C LEU A 941 19.58 6.03 -12.49
N VAL A 942 20.56 6.39 -13.31
CA VAL A 942 20.36 7.36 -14.40
C VAL A 942 19.96 6.60 -15.66
N VAL A 943 18.78 6.92 -16.19
CA VAL A 943 18.22 6.37 -17.43
C VAL A 943 18.35 7.39 -18.56
N GLU A 944 19.09 7.04 -19.60
CA GLU A 944 19.27 7.84 -20.81
C GLU A 944 18.61 7.18 -22.04
N PRO A 945 18.40 7.92 -23.15
CA PRO A 945 17.78 7.35 -24.35
C PRO A 945 18.54 6.14 -24.92
N ALA A 946 17.81 5.24 -25.58
CA ALA A 946 18.37 4.05 -26.23
C ALA A 946 19.62 4.36 -27.10
N GLY A 947 20.72 3.66 -26.83
CA GLY A 947 21.99 3.81 -27.57
C GLY A 947 22.91 4.94 -27.09
N SER A 948 22.64 5.55 -25.93
CA SER A 948 23.53 6.54 -25.33
C SER A 948 24.92 5.95 -25.01
N LYS A 949 25.93 6.83 -24.98
CA LYS A 949 27.33 6.47 -24.72
C LYS A 949 27.89 7.38 -23.63
N TRP A 950 28.29 6.78 -22.51
CA TRP A 950 28.79 7.52 -21.36
C TRP A 950 30.30 7.72 -21.45
N ARG A 951 30.79 8.87 -20.99
CA ARG A 951 32.22 9.20 -20.95
C ARG A 951 32.54 9.90 -19.65
N ASN A 952 33.75 9.69 -19.14
CA ASN A 952 34.30 10.48 -18.06
C ASN A 952 34.41 11.95 -18.52
N PRO A 953 33.88 12.93 -17.74
CA PRO A 953 33.80 14.32 -18.17
C PRO A 953 35.15 15.03 -18.23
N GLU A 954 36.17 14.53 -17.54
CA GLU A 954 37.51 15.12 -17.47
C GLU A 954 38.46 14.48 -18.50
N THR A 955 38.45 13.14 -18.59
CA THR A 955 39.39 12.39 -19.43
C THR A 955 38.83 12.02 -20.81
N GLY A 956 37.51 12.13 -21.01
CA GLY A 956 36.83 11.75 -22.26
C GLY A 956 36.77 10.23 -22.54
N VAL A 957 37.35 9.41 -21.66
CA VAL A 957 37.35 7.94 -21.73
C VAL A 957 35.92 7.42 -21.61
N THR A 958 35.51 6.53 -22.52
CA THR A 958 34.18 5.92 -22.51
C THR A 958 34.03 4.99 -21.30
N PHE A 959 32.91 5.06 -20.58
CA PHE A 959 32.55 4.05 -19.59
C PHE A 959 31.95 2.84 -20.32
N GLY A 960 32.69 1.74 -20.33
CA GLY A 960 32.35 0.51 -21.05
C GLY A 960 32.34 0.64 -22.58
N GLY A 961 31.86 -0.43 -23.24
CA GLY A 961 31.76 -0.52 -24.70
C GLY A 961 32.99 -1.16 -25.40
N ALA A 962 32.92 -1.28 -26.72
CA ALA A 962 33.92 -1.98 -27.51
C ALA A 962 35.30 -1.30 -27.42
N GLY A 963 36.30 -2.05 -26.93
CA GLY A 963 37.68 -1.56 -26.73
C GLY A 963 37.99 -1.00 -25.35
N VAL A 964 37.02 -0.93 -24.43
CA VAL A 964 37.23 -0.61 -23.02
C VAL A 964 37.24 -1.90 -22.20
N ALA A 965 38.20 -2.04 -21.28
CA ALA A 965 38.21 -3.16 -20.34
C ALA A 965 37.03 -2.99 -19.36
N ALA A 966 36.06 -3.91 -19.40
CA ALA A 966 34.93 -3.89 -18.48
C ALA A 966 35.38 -4.28 -17.06
N ARG A 967 34.89 -3.57 -16.05
CA ARG A 967 35.02 -4.00 -14.64
C ARG A 967 34.19 -5.27 -14.42
N ALA A 968 34.65 -6.13 -13.51
CA ALA A 968 33.97 -7.40 -13.23
C ALA A 968 32.66 -7.24 -12.45
N ASP A 969 32.45 -6.05 -11.87
CA ASP A 969 31.26 -5.61 -11.13
C ASP A 969 30.31 -4.70 -11.92
N GLY A 970 30.65 -4.36 -13.18
CA GLY A 970 29.79 -3.61 -14.09
C GLY A 970 29.96 -2.09 -14.10
N GLY A 971 30.88 -1.53 -13.28
CA GLY A 971 31.20 -0.10 -13.26
C GLY A 971 31.93 0.45 -14.50
#